data_AF-A0A9P6STP4-F1
#
_entry.id   AF-A0A9P6STP4-F1
#
_cell.length_a   1.000
_cell.length_b   1.000
_cell.length_c   1.000
_cell.angle_alpha   90.00
_cell.angle_beta   90.00
_cell.angle_gamma   90.00
#
_symmetry.space_group_name_H-M   'P 1'
#
loop_
_entity.id
_entity.type
_entity.pdbx_description
1 polymer ?
#
loop_
_entity_poly.entity_id
_entity_poly.type
_entity_poly.pdbx_seq_one_letter_code
_entity_poly.pdbx_strand_id
1 'polypeptide(L)'
;MIFAIFCLMAAASLQTVFAQVLIAPETDMNSTVVSNNIRPSASNPNILNSVRVLVDNNLEVHGAQFPFIYLPDQRLAFGGAASCGKLGERLYSAQSSSLPSVQKMLTRVAPSVTEFWIDTGAGDSRYLTACDTLVLKDGQAAIKTGGSCMRLLSSLCSNTNTSGKITVQAALGRITGARDAKGFRFQGIRYALPPTDNLRFAAPVPVTTRWSNAVDATAPGNKCPQLGEFPGGNEDCLFLNVFTPALSADKKNLLPVMFWFHGGAFVFGSGSDPTFNGANMASRGQVVIVTLNFRLGLLGFFERVDAGISRSTLPGNQGLRDILVALKWVQDNIASFGGDKTKVTIFGTSSGATTVRTLLSMPTITKDLFHAAISLSDVIHLPFNSVKAASTTISGGAMELLKCSDLACMRSKSVDEILNAQQIITGGAIEHSPEQSYIELIKPSIDGILLFNNFDQLLAGKGDFNRVPFMIGTMGGEAFEFLPIMGQVDIMPEAIFGATLMTLLGYRRTMITVGGKAYPFDLSNLDHTREATGLFATDYIFVCPAQFISKAYAATNTPIYHFQFQRGYSPNRPASDLCVTRPCHSDSLAIIFASPPLMGNATSSPWTAADAALSRTVIDRWTAFAISGNPNIPGDSSSPVWPQYDGTTQSVFMIDTTSSVSTGGIHPSGCGFLDQYIGYDFQL
;
A
#
# COMPACT_ATOMS: atom_id res chain seq x y z
N MET A 1 -25.96 -26.79 27.28
CA MET A 1 -25.84 -25.92 28.47
C MET A 1 -24.38 -25.54 28.76
N ILE A 2 -23.44 -26.49 28.82
CA ILE A 2 -21.99 -26.20 29.00
C ILE A 2 -21.40 -25.41 27.81
N PHE A 3 -21.84 -25.68 26.57
CA PHE A 3 -21.43 -24.96 25.35
C PHE A 3 -21.84 -23.47 25.32
N ALA A 4 -22.99 -23.13 25.94
CA ALA A 4 -23.48 -21.74 26.02
C ALA A 4 -22.73 -20.93 27.09
N ILE A 5 -22.30 -21.60 28.17
CA ILE A 5 -21.50 -21.00 29.24
C ILE A 5 -20.07 -20.68 28.76
N PHE A 6 -19.49 -21.52 27.88
CA PHE A 6 -18.19 -21.24 27.24
C PHE A 6 -18.26 -20.09 26.21
N CYS A 7 -19.33 -19.98 25.42
CA CYS A 7 -19.52 -18.83 24.51
C CYS A 7 -19.72 -17.51 25.27
N LEU A 8 -20.41 -17.53 26.41
CA LEU A 8 -20.56 -16.36 27.29
C LEU A 8 -19.25 -15.96 27.97
N MET A 9 -18.38 -16.91 28.32
CA MET A 9 -17.06 -16.60 28.87
C MET A 9 -16.08 -16.06 27.82
N ALA A 10 -16.12 -16.56 26.58
CA ALA A 10 -15.33 -16.03 25.47
C ALA A 10 -15.80 -14.63 25.02
N ALA A 11 -17.11 -14.37 25.01
CA ALA A 11 -17.68 -13.05 24.75
C ALA A 11 -17.38 -12.04 25.88
N ALA A 12 -17.38 -12.49 27.14
CA ALA A 12 -17.05 -11.64 28.29
C ALA A 12 -15.54 -11.33 28.39
N SER A 13 -14.65 -12.24 27.98
CA SER A 13 -13.21 -11.99 27.88
C SER A 13 -12.87 -11.07 26.70
N LEU A 14 -13.59 -11.17 25.58
CA LEU A 14 -13.47 -10.21 24.47
C LEU A 14 -13.91 -8.79 24.87
N GLN A 15 -14.96 -8.63 25.68
CA GLN A 15 -15.40 -7.30 26.16
C GLN A 15 -14.46 -6.65 27.19
N THR A 16 -13.68 -7.44 27.94
CA THR A 16 -12.81 -6.92 29.01
C THR A 16 -11.36 -6.72 28.57
N VAL A 17 -10.86 -7.47 27.58
CA VAL A 17 -9.49 -7.33 27.07
C VAL A 17 -9.32 -6.07 26.21
N PHE A 18 -10.36 -5.63 25.48
CA PHE A 18 -10.32 -4.35 24.75
C PHE A 18 -10.37 -3.10 25.66
N ALA A 19 -10.65 -3.27 26.96
CA ALA A 19 -10.72 -2.17 27.92
C ALA A 19 -9.42 -1.93 28.73
N GLN A 20 -8.39 -2.79 28.60
CA GLN A 20 -7.22 -2.74 29.50
C GLN A 20 -5.83 -2.72 28.85
N VAL A 21 -5.71 -2.55 27.53
CA VAL A 21 -4.42 -2.16 26.92
C VAL A 21 -4.42 -0.65 26.71
N LEU A 22 -4.26 0.10 27.80
CA LEU A 22 -4.03 1.54 27.80
C LEU A 22 -2.80 1.85 28.67
N ILE A 23 -1.78 2.42 28.05
CA ILE A 23 -1.12 3.71 28.36
C ILE A 23 0.32 3.68 27.81
N ALA A 24 0.52 4.33 26.67
CA ALA A 24 1.61 5.29 26.48
C ALA A 24 0.95 6.55 25.89
N PRO A 25 1.32 7.75 26.36
CA PRO A 25 0.44 8.91 26.35
C PRO A 25 0.18 9.45 24.95
N GLU A 26 -1.05 9.91 24.77
CA GLU A 26 -1.42 10.96 23.83
C GLU A 26 -0.31 12.02 23.75
N THR A 27 0.27 12.19 22.57
CA THR A 27 0.49 13.57 22.13
C THR A 27 -0.78 13.96 21.43
N ASP A 28 -1.60 14.72 22.16
CA ASP A 28 -2.59 15.61 21.60
C ASP A 28 -2.02 16.28 20.34
N MET A 29 -2.36 15.77 19.15
CA MET A 29 -2.61 16.65 18.02
C MET A 29 -4.03 17.18 18.20
N ASN A 30 -4.23 17.89 19.30
CA ASN A 30 -5.23 18.93 19.35
C ASN A 30 -4.91 19.83 18.17
N SER A 31 -5.76 19.77 17.15
CA SER A 31 -5.86 20.80 16.12
C SER A 31 -6.41 22.05 16.79
N THR A 32 -5.60 22.68 17.65
CA THR A 32 -5.73 24.11 17.88
C THR A 32 -5.54 24.75 16.51
N VAL A 33 -6.67 25.09 15.90
CA VAL A 33 -6.80 26.14 14.89
C VAL A 33 -6.22 27.40 15.50
N VAL A 34 -4.90 27.53 15.46
CA VAL A 34 -4.26 28.83 15.65
C VAL A 34 -4.46 29.53 14.32
N SER A 35 -5.54 30.32 14.25
CA SER A 35 -5.72 31.36 13.25
C SER A 35 -4.63 32.42 13.43
N ASN A 36 -3.39 32.09 13.07
CA ASN A 36 -2.35 33.08 12.91
C ASN A 36 -2.46 33.63 11.49
N ASN A 37 -2.77 34.92 11.44
CA ASN A 37 -2.84 35.76 10.26
C ASN A 37 -1.55 35.65 9.41
N ILE A 38 -1.47 34.63 8.56
CA ILE A 38 -0.54 34.61 7.44
C ILE A 38 -1.21 35.41 6.34
N ARG A 39 -0.79 36.67 6.20
CA ARG A 39 -1.10 37.48 5.02
C ARG A 39 -0.81 36.65 3.77
N PRO A 40 -1.71 36.61 2.78
CA PRO A 40 -1.45 35.91 1.54
C PRO A 40 -0.27 36.61 0.85
N SER A 41 0.89 35.96 0.87
CA SER A 41 1.99 36.32 -0.02
C SER A 41 1.57 35.96 -1.43
N ALA A 42 0.93 36.92 -2.10
CA ALA A 42 0.76 36.91 -3.53
C ALA A 42 2.14 37.02 -4.19
N SER A 43 2.68 35.91 -4.70
CA SER A 43 3.69 35.95 -5.76
C SER A 43 3.78 34.62 -6.51
N ASN A 44 3.14 34.64 -7.68
CA ASN A 44 3.42 33.89 -8.91
C ASN A 44 3.37 32.35 -8.88
N PRO A 45 2.36 31.71 -9.51
CA PRO A 45 2.34 30.26 -9.59
C PRO A 45 3.42 29.75 -10.55
N ASN A 46 4.49 29.21 -9.98
CA ASN A 46 5.61 28.62 -10.72
C ASN A 46 5.19 27.37 -11.50
N ILE A 47 4.62 27.57 -12.69
CA ILE A 47 4.58 26.53 -13.71
C ILE A 47 5.97 26.51 -14.33
N LEU A 48 6.84 25.66 -13.81
CA LEU A 48 8.01 25.22 -14.57
C LEU A 48 7.58 24.09 -15.50
N ASN A 49 8.16 24.05 -16.70
CA ASN A 49 7.78 23.06 -17.71
C ASN A 49 8.10 21.64 -17.24
N SER A 50 9.30 21.36 -16.77
CA SER A 50 9.63 20.05 -16.19
C SER A 50 10.61 20.26 -15.05
N VAL A 51 10.39 19.57 -13.92
CA VAL A 51 11.21 19.71 -12.71
C VAL A 51 11.34 18.36 -12.04
N ARG A 52 12.55 18.01 -11.61
CA ARG A 52 12.81 16.75 -10.91
C ARG A 52 13.70 16.97 -9.71
N VAL A 53 13.28 16.46 -8.56
CA VAL A 53 14.10 16.43 -7.35
C VAL A 53 14.93 15.15 -7.39
N LEU A 54 16.23 15.29 -7.18
CA LEU A 54 17.19 14.20 -7.09
C LEU A 54 17.91 14.29 -5.76
N VAL A 55 18.10 13.14 -5.15
CA VAL A 55 18.75 13.00 -3.85
C VAL A 55 19.39 11.63 -3.77
N ASP A 56 20.57 11.55 -3.14
CA ASP A 56 21.19 10.27 -2.85
C ASP A 56 20.44 9.62 -1.69
N ASN A 57 19.30 9.01 -2.02
CA ASN A 57 18.44 8.37 -1.04
C ASN A 57 18.94 6.96 -0.72
N ASN A 58 19.97 6.91 0.11
CA ASN A 58 20.54 5.68 0.62
C ASN A 58 19.76 5.11 1.82
N LEU A 59 18.71 5.77 2.31
CA LEU A 59 17.90 5.32 3.45
C LEU A 59 18.69 5.11 4.75
N GLU A 60 19.89 5.70 4.87
CA GLU A 60 20.71 5.60 6.07
C GLU A 60 20.29 6.61 7.15
N VAL A 61 20.76 6.38 8.38
CA VAL A 61 20.42 7.17 9.58
C VAL A 61 20.77 8.65 9.43
N HIS A 62 21.76 9.00 8.61
CA HIS A 62 22.16 10.39 8.35
C HIS A 62 21.27 11.13 7.33
N GLY A 63 20.23 10.47 6.82
CA GLY A 63 19.22 11.07 5.95
C GLY A 63 19.67 11.28 4.50
N ALA A 64 18.79 11.91 3.75
CA ALA A 64 18.97 12.30 2.35
C ALA A 64 20.24 13.14 2.15
N GLN A 65 21.19 12.67 1.35
CA GLN A 65 22.42 13.41 1.05
C GLN A 65 22.36 14.07 -0.34
N PHE A 66 22.96 15.26 -0.42
CA PHE A 66 23.13 16.03 -1.66
C PHE A 66 21.84 16.25 -2.47
N PRO A 67 20.75 16.78 -1.87
CA PRO A 67 19.53 17.02 -2.62
C PRO A 67 19.71 18.21 -3.60
N PHE A 68 19.32 18.01 -4.85
CA PHE A 68 19.31 19.05 -5.88
C PHE A 68 18.11 18.89 -6.81
N ILE A 69 17.83 19.94 -7.57
CA ILE A 69 16.74 19.96 -8.54
C ILE A 69 17.33 19.99 -9.95
N TYR A 70 16.91 19.04 -10.78
CA TYR A 70 17.22 19.01 -12.20
C TYR A 70 16.11 19.68 -13.01
N LEU A 71 16.51 20.68 -13.82
CA LEU A 71 15.66 21.34 -14.79
C LEU A 71 16.12 20.94 -16.21
N PRO A 72 15.36 20.08 -16.92
CA PRO A 72 15.78 19.56 -18.22
C PRO A 72 15.75 20.62 -19.33
N ASP A 73 14.88 21.62 -19.23
CA ASP A 73 14.78 22.70 -20.21
C ASP A 73 16.13 23.40 -20.42
N GLN A 74 16.62 23.37 -21.65
CA GLN A 74 17.86 24.05 -22.00
C GLN A 74 17.65 25.56 -22.09
N ARG A 75 18.47 26.31 -21.34
CA ARG A 75 18.41 27.77 -21.25
C ARG A 75 19.81 28.36 -21.25
N LEU A 76 19.89 29.66 -21.51
CA LEU A 76 21.10 30.45 -21.23
C LEU A 76 21.34 30.49 -19.72
N ALA A 77 22.58 30.76 -19.29
CA ALA A 77 22.96 30.71 -17.87
C ALA A 77 22.03 31.56 -16.96
N PHE A 78 21.75 32.81 -17.36
CA PHE A 78 20.82 33.68 -16.62
C PHE A 78 19.40 33.12 -16.56
N GLY A 79 18.96 32.42 -17.61
CA GLY A 79 17.65 31.79 -17.68
C GLY A 79 17.56 30.56 -16.78
N GLY A 80 18.65 29.81 -16.65
CA GLY A 80 18.80 28.74 -15.66
C GLY A 80 18.70 29.27 -14.23
N ALA A 81 19.51 30.29 -13.91
CA ALA A 81 19.49 30.95 -12.61
C ALA A 81 18.11 31.53 -12.24
N ALA A 82 17.44 32.20 -13.18
CA ALA A 82 16.09 32.72 -12.98
C ALA A 82 15.05 31.60 -12.74
N SER A 83 15.24 30.44 -13.38
CA SER A 83 14.35 29.27 -13.18
C SER A 83 14.55 28.63 -11.81
N CYS A 84 15.79 28.56 -11.31
CA CYS A 84 16.05 28.19 -9.91
C CYS A 84 15.46 29.22 -8.94
N GLY A 85 15.59 30.52 -9.23
CA GLY A 85 15.04 31.60 -8.41
C GLY A 85 13.52 31.52 -8.24
N LYS A 86 12.79 31.12 -9.30
CA LYS A 86 11.35 30.81 -9.22
C LYS A 86 11.04 29.75 -8.16
N LEU A 87 11.90 28.75 -8.01
CA LEU A 87 11.76 27.69 -7.01
C LEU A 87 12.17 28.12 -5.60
N GLY A 88 12.58 29.37 -5.40
CA GLY A 88 13.20 29.83 -4.16
C GLY A 88 14.60 29.25 -3.95
N GLU A 89 15.27 28.86 -5.04
CA GLU A 89 16.55 28.16 -5.05
C GLU A 89 17.60 28.97 -5.85
N ARG A 90 18.85 28.52 -5.82
CA ARG A 90 19.94 29.05 -6.66
C ARG A 90 20.46 27.95 -7.56
N LEU A 91 21.35 28.28 -8.50
CA LEU A 91 22.10 27.25 -9.21
C LEU A 91 22.89 26.39 -8.19
N TYR A 92 23.00 25.09 -8.46
CA TYR A 92 23.61 24.15 -7.55
C TYR A 92 25.11 24.45 -7.40
N SER A 93 25.57 24.63 -6.16
CA SER A 93 26.99 24.81 -5.86
C SER A 93 27.67 23.45 -5.75
N ALA A 94 28.25 22.97 -6.85
CA ALA A 94 28.92 21.67 -6.86
C ALA A 94 30.20 21.71 -6.02
N GLN A 95 30.29 20.82 -5.02
CA GLN A 95 31.49 20.56 -4.21
C GLN A 95 32.12 19.25 -4.67
N SER A 96 33.45 19.14 -4.64
CA SER A 96 34.17 17.93 -5.08
C SER A 96 33.66 16.65 -4.39
N SER A 97 33.28 16.73 -3.12
CA SER A 97 32.72 15.60 -2.36
C SER A 97 31.35 15.13 -2.85
N SER A 98 30.57 15.99 -3.49
CA SER A 98 29.21 15.67 -3.99
C SER A 98 29.20 15.10 -5.42
N LEU A 99 30.29 15.28 -6.18
CA LEU A 99 30.35 14.94 -7.59
C LEU A 99 30.04 13.46 -7.90
N PRO A 100 30.53 12.47 -7.14
CA PRO A 100 30.21 11.06 -7.41
C PRO A 100 28.71 10.76 -7.28
N SER A 101 28.04 11.28 -6.25
CA SER A 101 26.60 11.09 -6.05
C SER A 101 25.78 11.82 -7.10
N VAL A 102 26.14 13.07 -7.42
CA VAL A 102 25.49 13.86 -8.49
C VAL A 102 25.61 13.15 -9.83
N GLN A 103 26.80 12.65 -10.16
CA GLN A 103 27.03 11.86 -11.37
C GLN A 103 26.12 10.63 -11.43
N LYS A 104 26.11 9.82 -10.37
CA LYS A 104 25.30 8.59 -10.30
C LYS A 104 23.82 8.88 -10.57
N MET A 105 23.28 9.94 -9.96
CA MET A 105 21.89 10.34 -10.14
C MET A 105 21.60 10.86 -11.55
N LEU A 106 22.47 11.71 -12.10
CA LEU A 106 22.29 12.29 -13.44
C LEU A 106 22.44 11.24 -14.54
N THR A 107 23.37 10.29 -14.42
CA THR A 107 23.51 9.18 -15.38
C THR A 107 22.24 8.34 -15.43
N ARG A 108 21.53 8.16 -14.30
CA ARG A 108 20.27 7.41 -14.26
C ARG A 108 19.11 8.16 -14.92
N VAL A 109 19.08 9.48 -14.78
CA VAL A 109 17.89 10.30 -15.06
C VAL A 109 17.99 11.09 -16.35
N ALA A 110 19.21 11.47 -16.74
CA ALA A 110 19.53 12.25 -17.93
C ALA A 110 20.80 11.69 -18.61
N PRO A 111 20.86 10.40 -18.96
CA PRO A 111 22.06 9.77 -19.52
C PRO A 111 22.58 10.41 -20.81
N SER A 112 21.70 11.08 -21.57
CA SER A 112 22.05 11.77 -22.81
C SER A 112 22.52 13.20 -22.62
N VAL A 113 22.47 13.76 -21.41
CA VAL A 113 22.85 15.15 -21.12
C VAL A 113 24.23 15.16 -20.50
N THR A 114 25.17 15.82 -21.17
CA THR A 114 26.59 15.79 -20.80
C THR A 114 27.06 17.05 -20.11
N GLU A 115 26.25 18.11 -20.04
CA GLU A 115 26.69 19.38 -19.48
C GLU A 115 25.52 20.19 -18.88
N PHE A 116 25.75 20.80 -17.72
CA PHE A 116 24.72 21.46 -16.93
C PHE A 116 25.20 22.79 -16.35
N TRP A 117 24.30 23.77 -16.24
CA TRP A 117 24.55 24.99 -15.48
C TRP A 117 24.61 24.70 -13.97
N ILE A 118 25.66 25.22 -13.33
CA ILE A 118 25.91 25.18 -11.89
C ILE A 118 26.40 26.55 -11.40
N ASP A 119 26.51 26.73 -10.09
CA ASP A 119 27.16 27.87 -9.46
C ASP A 119 28.53 27.44 -8.91
N THR A 120 29.55 28.28 -9.03
CA THR A 120 30.81 28.13 -8.26
C THR A 120 31.16 29.39 -7.46
N GLY A 121 30.22 30.30 -7.26
CA GLY A 121 30.35 31.49 -6.41
C GLY A 121 30.80 32.78 -7.11
N ALA A 122 30.69 32.87 -8.44
CA ALA A 122 31.25 33.97 -9.24
C ALA A 122 30.41 35.28 -9.28
N GLY A 123 29.28 35.37 -8.57
CA GLY A 123 28.43 36.58 -8.55
C GLY A 123 27.33 36.61 -9.64
N ASP A 124 26.62 37.74 -9.80
CA ASP A 124 25.41 37.88 -10.63
C ASP A 124 25.68 37.55 -12.12
N SER A 125 25.17 36.40 -12.58
CA SER A 125 25.32 35.85 -13.94
C SER A 125 24.88 36.76 -15.09
N ARG A 126 24.17 37.87 -14.82
CA ARG A 126 23.75 38.83 -15.85
C ARG A 126 24.89 39.66 -16.44
N TYR A 127 26.04 39.71 -15.76
CA TYR A 127 27.23 40.45 -16.19
C TYR A 127 28.46 39.57 -16.39
N LEU A 128 28.33 38.25 -16.24
CA LEU A 128 29.43 37.31 -16.41
C LEU A 128 29.62 36.98 -17.90
N THR A 129 30.83 37.18 -18.42
CA THR A 129 31.24 36.68 -19.74
C THR A 129 31.67 35.21 -19.70
N ALA A 130 31.85 34.67 -18.49
CA ALA A 130 32.33 33.33 -18.22
C ALA A 130 31.43 32.66 -17.17
N CYS A 131 30.90 31.48 -17.49
CA CYS A 131 29.98 30.72 -16.63
C CYS A 131 30.51 29.31 -16.42
N ASP A 132 30.22 28.76 -15.24
CA ASP A 132 30.69 27.46 -14.83
C ASP A 132 29.64 26.38 -15.14
N THR A 133 30.15 25.19 -15.45
CA THR A 133 29.33 24.06 -15.87
C THR A 133 29.79 22.78 -15.19
N LEU A 134 28.85 21.89 -14.91
CA LEU A 134 29.15 20.51 -14.59
C LEU A 134 29.18 19.72 -15.90
N VAL A 135 30.29 19.06 -16.19
CA VAL A 135 30.44 18.20 -17.37
C VAL A 135 30.44 16.74 -16.92
N LEU A 136 29.66 15.89 -17.59
CA LEU A 136 29.70 14.45 -17.51
C LEU A 136 30.43 13.91 -18.75
N LYS A 137 31.64 13.39 -18.56
CA LYS A 137 32.45 12.78 -19.64
C LYS A 137 33.03 11.46 -19.16
N ASP A 138 32.93 10.41 -19.99
CA ASP A 138 33.48 9.08 -19.70
C ASP A 138 33.03 8.51 -18.32
N GLY A 139 31.81 8.84 -17.90
CA GLY A 139 31.30 8.43 -16.58
C GLY A 139 32.05 9.11 -15.42
N GLN A 140 32.53 10.34 -15.61
CA GLN A 140 33.14 11.18 -14.58
C GLN A 140 32.48 12.57 -14.59
N ALA A 141 32.10 13.08 -13.43
CA ALA A 141 31.63 14.45 -13.25
C ALA A 141 32.79 15.40 -12.92
N ALA A 142 32.93 16.49 -13.69
CA ALA A 142 33.95 17.51 -13.48
C ALA A 142 33.36 18.92 -13.61
N ILE A 143 33.89 19.85 -12.81
CA ILE A 143 33.56 21.27 -12.91
C ILE A 143 34.44 21.88 -14.00
N LYS A 144 33.81 22.52 -14.99
CA LYS A 144 34.49 23.29 -16.03
C LYS A 144 34.17 24.76 -15.82
N THR A 145 35.21 25.55 -15.56
CA THR A 145 35.09 26.98 -15.29
C THR A 145 35.34 27.82 -16.54
N GLY A 146 34.79 29.04 -16.56
CA GLY A 146 35.10 30.04 -17.58
C GLY A 146 34.54 29.74 -18.99
N GLY A 147 33.48 28.95 -19.10
CA GLY A 147 32.80 28.66 -20.38
C GLY A 147 31.90 29.80 -20.86
N SER A 148 31.52 29.79 -22.14
CA SER A 148 30.58 30.79 -22.68
C SER A 148 29.19 30.65 -22.03
N CYS A 149 28.69 31.74 -21.43
CA CYS A 149 27.35 31.84 -20.85
C CYS A 149 26.21 31.81 -21.88
N MET A 150 26.53 31.89 -23.18
CA MET A 150 25.57 31.98 -24.28
C MET A 150 25.12 30.61 -24.82
N ARG A 151 25.45 29.52 -24.12
CA ARG A 151 25.06 28.16 -24.49
C ARG A 151 23.67 27.81 -23.94
N LEU A 152 22.95 26.94 -24.63
CA LEU A 152 21.68 26.40 -24.13
C LEU A 152 21.96 25.08 -23.41
N LEU A 153 21.89 25.07 -22.08
CA LEU A 153 22.14 23.88 -21.26
C LEU A 153 21.02 23.69 -20.24
N SER A 154 20.83 22.44 -19.80
CA SER A 154 19.98 22.12 -18.66
C SER A 154 20.59 22.67 -17.36
N SER A 155 19.78 22.88 -16.33
CA SER A 155 20.25 23.52 -15.08
C SER A 155 20.12 22.58 -13.89
N LEU A 156 21.09 22.66 -12.98
CA LEU A 156 20.99 22.08 -11.64
C LEU A 156 20.76 23.23 -10.66
N CYS A 157 19.73 23.10 -9.83
CA CYS A 157 19.46 24.02 -8.74
C CYS A 157 19.75 23.37 -7.38
N SER A 158 20.05 24.18 -6.38
CA SER A 158 19.97 23.75 -4.98
C SER A 158 18.55 23.24 -4.65
N ASN A 159 18.44 22.46 -3.58
CA ASN A 159 17.16 22.11 -2.96
C ASN A 159 17.20 22.42 -1.46
N THR A 160 17.50 23.67 -1.11
CA THR A 160 17.63 24.11 0.29
C THR A 160 16.31 24.60 0.88
N ASN A 161 15.35 25.01 0.05
CA ASN A 161 14.00 25.36 0.46
C ASN A 161 13.08 24.13 0.41
N THR A 162 13.13 23.35 1.48
CA THR A 162 12.37 22.10 1.67
C THR A 162 10.98 22.29 2.29
N SER A 163 10.53 23.53 2.41
CA SER A 163 9.16 23.91 2.81
C SER A 163 8.39 24.57 1.66
N GLY A 164 8.83 24.32 0.43
CA GLY A 164 8.26 24.94 -0.76
C GLY A 164 6.85 24.44 -1.08
N LYS A 165 6.01 25.32 -1.60
CA LYS A 165 4.74 24.93 -2.26
C LYS A 165 4.96 24.87 -3.77
N ILE A 166 4.29 23.94 -4.44
CA ILE A 166 4.30 23.84 -5.90
C ILE A 166 2.89 23.63 -6.44
N THR A 167 2.55 24.26 -7.56
CA THR A 167 1.24 24.07 -8.19
C THR A 167 1.37 23.42 -9.55
N VAL A 168 0.60 22.36 -9.78
CA VAL A 168 0.45 21.70 -11.08
C VAL A 168 -0.87 22.06 -11.74
N GLN A 169 -0.90 22.05 -13.06
CA GLN A 169 -2.12 22.17 -13.84
C GLN A 169 -2.64 20.77 -14.18
N ALA A 170 -3.66 20.31 -13.45
CA ALA A 170 -4.37 19.07 -13.73
C ALA A 170 -5.62 19.32 -14.61
N ALA A 171 -6.28 18.25 -15.06
CA ALA A 171 -7.44 18.33 -15.94
C ALA A 171 -8.63 19.08 -15.29
N LEU A 172 -8.83 18.86 -13.99
CA LEU A 172 -9.88 19.47 -13.19
C LEU A 172 -9.50 20.84 -12.62
N GLY A 173 -8.27 21.31 -12.81
CA GLY A 173 -7.84 22.63 -12.33
C GLY A 173 -6.45 22.61 -11.71
N ARG A 174 -6.15 23.66 -10.96
CA ARG A 174 -4.85 23.87 -10.33
C ARG A 174 -4.80 23.15 -8.98
N ILE A 175 -3.74 22.40 -8.71
CA ILE A 175 -3.54 21.69 -7.44
C ILE A 175 -2.19 22.09 -6.84
N THR A 176 -2.21 22.62 -5.62
CA THR A 176 -1.01 23.04 -4.90
C THR A 176 -0.61 21.98 -3.89
N GLY A 177 0.57 21.39 -4.06
CA GLY A 177 1.18 20.45 -3.13
C GLY A 177 2.39 21.05 -2.40
N ALA A 178 3.07 20.20 -1.63
CA ALA A 178 4.31 20.54 -0.93
C ALA A 178 5.52 19.90 -1.61
N ARG A 179 6.69 20.53 -1.45
CA ARG A 179 8.00 20.07 -1.92
C ARG A 179 8.95 19.95 -0.74
N ASP A 180 9.71 18.87 -0.68
CA ASP A 180 10.80 18.67 0.29
C ASP A 180 12.10 18.21 -0.38
N ALA A 181 13.04 17.70 0.42
CA ALA A 181 14.32 17.17 -0.06
C ALA A 181 14.18 15.92 -0.96
N LYS A 182 13.07 15.17 -0.84
CA LYS A 182 12.86 13.88 -1.51
C LYS A 182 12.04 14.02 -2.78
N GLY A 183 11.14 14.99 -2.84
CA GLY A 183 10.27 15.20 -4.00
C GLY A 183 9.08 16.11 -3.72
N PHE A 184 7.99 15.80 -4.40
CA PHE A 184 6.71 16.50 -4.33
C PHE A 184 5.64 15.59 -3.74
N ARG A 185 4.74 16.18 -2.95
CA ARG A 185 3.58 15.50 -2.38
C ARG A 185 2.32 16.32 -2.62
N PHE A 186 1.27 15.65 -3.04
CA PHE A 186 -0.07 16.20 -3.20
C PHE A 186 -1.03 15.31 -2.45
N GLN A 187 -1.43 15.73 -1.26
CA GLN A 187 -2.17 14.92 -0.31
C GLN A 187 -3.60 15.45 -0.19
N GLY A 188 -4.57 14.57 0.06
CA GLY A 188 -5.97 14.99 0.20
C GLY A 188 -6.64 15.42 -1.10
N ILE A 189 -6.24 14.86 -2.26
CA ILE A 189 -6.93 15.14 -3.52
C ILE A 189 -8.24 14.37 -3.57
N ARG A 190 -9.36 15.07 -3.67
CA ARG A 190 -10.69 14.46 -3.79
C ARG A 190 -10.89 13.85 -5.18
N TYR A 191 -11.20 12.56 -5.24
CA TYR A 191 -11.53 11.88 -6.51
C TYR A 191 -13.04 11.64 -6.70
N ALA A 192 -13.83 11.68 -5.63
CA ALA A 192 -15.29 11.55 -5.67
C ALA A 192 -15.98 12.49 -4.67
N LEU A 193 -17.25 12.82 -4.92
CA LEU A 193 -18.08 13.60 -4.01
C LEU A 193 -18.19 12.90 -2.65
N PRO A 194 -18.36 13.65 -1.54
CA PRO A 194 -18.59 13.07 -0.22
C PRO A 194 -19.78 12.07 -0.27
N PRO A 195 -19.60 10.82 0.16
CA PRO A 195 -20.66 9.81 0.18
C PRO A 195 -21.59 9.98 1.40
N THR A 196 -22.02 11.21 1.69
CA THR A 196 -22.90 11.55 2.81
C THR A 196 -24.37 11.61 2.39
N ASP A 197 -25.28 11.68 3.36
CA ASP A 197 -26.71 11.90 3.13
C ASP A 197 -27.30 10.85 2.15
N ASN A 198 -27.89 11.32 1.04
CA ASN A 198 -28.45 10.46 0.00
C ASN A 198 -27.38 9.69 -0.80
N LEU A 199 -26.11 10.12 -0.76
CA LEU A 199 -24.99 9.41 -1.36
C LEU A 199 -24.41 8.32 -0.44
N ARG A 200 -24.83 8.27 0.84
CA ARG A 200 -24.49 7.14 1.72
C ARG A 200 -25.03 5.84 1.13
N PHE A 201 -24.17 4.83 1.09
CA PHE A 201 -24.37 3.53 0.44
C PHE A 201 -24.59 3.56 -1.09
N ALA A 202 -24.62 4.73 -1.73
CA ALA A 202 -24.75 4.84 -3.18
C ALA A 202 -23.40 4.58 -3.88
N ALA A 203 -23.44 4.42 -5.20
CA ALA A 203 -22.23 4.45 -6.02
C ALA A 203 -21.48 5.79 -5.81
N PRO A 204 -20.14 5.80 -5.78
CA PRO A 204 -19.39 7.05 -5.73
C PRO A 204 -19.68 7.88 -6.97
N VAL A 205 -19.81 9.19 -6.78
CA VAL A 205 -19.96 10.15 -7.88
C VAL A 205 -18.58 10.78 -8.15
N PRO A 206 -17.94 10.51 -9.30
CA PRO A 206 -16.63 11.07 -9.61
C PRO A 206 -16.65 12.60 -9.64
N VAL A 207 -15.58 13.25 -9.21
CA VAL A 207 -15.41 14.69 -9.42
C VAL A 207 -15.10 14.93 -10.90
N THR A 208 -16.04 15.52 -11.62
CA THR A 208 -15.88 15.84 -13.06
C THR A 208 -15.87 17.35 -13.34
N THR A 209 -16.29 18.15 -12.37
CA THR A 209 -16.36 19.61 -12.52
C THR A 209 -15.00 20.23 -12.23
N ARG A 210 -14.59 21.19 -13.08
CA ARG A 210 -13.36 21.95 -12.84
C ARG A 210 -13.48 22.80 -11.58
N TRP A 211 -12.44 22.81 -10.76
CA TRP A 211 -12.34 23.69 -9.61
C TRP A 211 -12.16 25.14 -10.07
N SER A 212 -12.99 26.03 -9.51
CA SER A 212 -12.90 27.47 -9.74
C SER A 212 -11.63 28.08 -9.13
N ASN A 213 -11.21 27.55 -7.99
CA ASN A 213 -10.01 27.94 -7.26
C ASN A 213 -8.97 26.81 -7.27
N ALA A 214 -7.71 27.14 -6.97
CA ALA A 214 -6.70 26.13 -6.76
C ALA A 214 -7.03 25.26 -5.53
N VAL A 215 -6.93 23.95 -5.68
CA VAL A 215 -7.07 23.00 -4.57
C VAL A 215 -5.79 22.99 -3.74
N ASP A 216 -5.93 23.15 -2.42
CA ASP A 216 -4.82 22.94 -1.49
C ASP A 216 -4.71 21.44 -1.18
N ALA A 217 -3.62 20.84 -1.65
CA ALA A 217 -3.25 19.44 -1.44
C ALA A 217 -1.93 19.34 -0.66
N THR A 218 -1.70 20.25 0.30
CA THR A 218 -0.49 20.24 1.14
C THR A 218 -0.61 19.37 2.38
N ALA A 219 -1.80 18.83 2.68
CA ALA A 219 -2.07 17.99 3.84
C ALA A 219 -3.01 16.82 3.48
N PRO A 220 -2.94 15.69 4.23
CA PRO A 220 -3.88 14.58 4.09
C PRO A 220 -5.35 15.01 4.18
N GLY A 221 -6.21 14.35 3.41
CA GLY A 221 -7.67 14.40 3.61
C GLY A 221 -8.12 13.52 4.79
N ASN A 222 -9.39 13.59 5.13
CA ASN A 222 -9.94 12.77 6.22
C ASN A 222 -9.85 11.27 5.89
N LYS A 223 -9.55 10.45 6.91
CA LYS A 223 -9.73 8.98 6.85
C LYS A 223 -11.23 8.62 6.90
N CYS A 224 -11.58 7.46 6.33
CA CYS A 224 -12.96 6.95 6.41
C CYS A 224 -13.31 6.49 7.83
N PRO A 225 -14.59 6.52 8.23
CA PRO A 225 -14.99 6.14 9.58
C PRO A 225 -14.72 4.68 9.87
N GLN A 226 -14.16 4.41 11.04
CA GLN A 226 -13.76 3.07 11.48
C GLN A 226 -13.64 3.01 13.01
N LEU A 227 -13.69 1.79 13.55
CA LEU A 227 -13.39 1.48 14.96
C LEU A 227 -12.01 0.82 15.06
N GLY A 228 -11.67 0.31 16.24
CA GLY A 228 -10.47 -0.48 16.48
C GLY A 228 -9.27 0.38 16.90
N GLU A 229 -8.09 0.03 16.40
CA GLU A 229 -6.81 0.63 16.79
C GLU A 229 -6.70 2.13 16.46
N PHE A 230 -7.35 2.57 15.38
CA PHE A 230 -7.36 3.96 14.96
C PHE A 230 -8.81 4.47 14.79
N PRO A 231 -9.57 4.64 15.89
CA PRO A 231 -10.99 4.95 15.81
C PRO A 231 -11.25 6.37 15.24
N GLY A 232 -12.48 6.61 14.81
CA GLY A 232 -12.95 7.88 14.26
C GLY A 232 -12.82 7.97 12.74
N GLY A 233 -12.90 9.18 12.20
CA GLY A 233 -12.89 9.44 10.76
C GLY A 233 -14.10 10.29 10.34
N ASN A 234 -14.27 10.46 9.03
CA ASN A 234 -15.36 11.25 8.46
C ASN A 234 -15.88 10.55 7.19
N GLU A 235 -17.19 10.55 6.95
CA GLU A 235 -17.74 9.98 5.71
C GLU A 235 -17.27 10.74 4.47
N ASP A 236 -16.99 12.03 4.60
CA ASP A 236 -16.23 12.78 3.62
C ASP A 236 -14.75 12.34 3.65
N CYS A 237 -14.45 11.19 3.05
CA CYS A 237 -13.12 10.57 3.06
C CYS A 237 -12.56 10.14 1.70
N LEU A 238 -13.26 10.35 0.58
CA LEU A 238 -12.86 9.85 -0.75
C LEU A 238 -11.71 10.70 -1.36
N PHE A 239 -10.53 10.55 -0.76
CA PHE A 239 -9.30 11.25 -1.08
C PHE A 239 -8.20 10.28 -1.50
N LEU A 240 -7.29 10.77 -2.33
CA LEU A 240 -6.02 10.11 -2.67
C LEU A 240 -4.84 11.04 -2.45
N ASN A 241 -3.65 10.45 -2.38
CA ASN A 241 -2.38 11.14 -2.20
C ASN A 241 -1.42 10.72 -3.32
N VAL A 242 -0.63 11.66 -3.83
CA VAL A 242 0.39 11.44 -4.86
C VAL A 242 1.75 11.86 -4.35
N PHE A 243 2.73 10.95 -4.40
CA PHE A 243 4.13 11.21 -4.11
C PHE A 243 4.94 11.00 -5.39
N THR A 244 5.73 12.00 -5.78
CA THR A 244 6.47 11.96 -7.05
C THR A 244 7.80 12.71 -6.94
N PRO A 245 8.90 12.18 -7.51
CA PRO A 245 10.15 12.92 -7.61
C PRO A 245 10.18 13.88 -8.80
N ALA A 246 9.21 13.80 -9.72
CA ALA A 246 9.27 14.51 -11.00
C ALA A 246 7.90 15.04 -11.44
N LEU A 247 7.90 16.25 -11.99
CA LEU A 247 6.74 16.86 -12.64
C LEU A 247 7.13 17.20 -14.08
N SER A 248 6.22 16.95 -15.02
CA SER A 248 6.41 17.22 -16.44
C SER A 248 5.12 17.82 -17.02
N ALA A 249 5.19 19.09 -17.41
CA ALA A 249 4.12 19.85 -18.05
C ALA A 249 3.96 19.46 -19.52
N ASP A 250 5.02 19.05 -20.19
CA ASP A 250 4.98 18.52 -21.57
C ASP A 250 4.56 17.04 -21.62
N LYS A 251 4.39 16.41 -20.45
CA LYS A 251 3.98 15.02 -20.27
C LYS A 251 4.89 14.02 -21.00
N LYS A 252 6.19 14.33 -21.07
CA LYS A 252 7.24 13.47 -21.60
C LYS A 252 8.06 12.86 -20.47
N ASN A 253 8.70 11.72 -20.74
CA ASN A 253 9.55 11.01 -19.76
C ASN A 253 8.82 10.73 -18.43
N LEU A 254 7.54 10.36 -18.55
CA LEU A 254 6.67 10.01 -17.43
C LEU A 254 7.18 8.76 -16.71
N LEU A 255 6.97 8.70 -15.40
CA LEU A 255 7.44 7.64 -14.53
C LEU A 255 6.37 6.57 -14.32
N PRO A 256 6.72 5.27 -14.16
CA PRO A 256 5.75 4.26 -13.74
C PRO A 256 5.01 4.67 -12.48
N VAL A 257 3.75 4.25 -12.38
CA VAL A 257 2.86 4.55 -11.26
C VAL A 257 2.65 3.29 -10.44
N MET A 258 2.84 3.36 -9.13
CA MET A 258 2.46 2.29 -8.22
C MET A 258 1.26 2.75 -7.37
N PHE A 259 0.15 2.02 -7.47
CA PHE A 259 -1.13 2.37 -6.88
C PHE A 259 -1.46 1.44 -5.70
N TRP A 260 -1.40 1.99 -4.49
CA TRP A 260 -1.40 1.28 -3.22
C TRP A 260 -2.80 1.09 -2.62
N PHE A 261 -3.09 -0.13 -2.15
CA PHE A 261 -4.24 -0.46 -1.32
C PHE A 261 -3.80 -0.82 0.10
N HIS A 262 -4.32 -0.09 1.08
CA HIS A 262 -4.07 -0.42 2.48
C HIS A 262 -4.84 -1.68 2.90
N GLY A 263 -4.30 -2.38 3.91
CA GLY A 263 -4.98 -3.49 4.58
C GLY A 263 -5.99 -3.03 5.62
N GLY A 264 -6.39 -3.95 6.51
CA GLY A 264 -7.32 -3.70 7.61
C GLY A 264 -8.68 -4.37 7.48
N ALA A 265 -8.71 -5.60 6.93
CA ALA A 265 -9.90 -6.46 6.80
C ALA A 265 -11.15 -5.75 6.23
N PHE A 266 -10.96 -4.75 5.35
CA PHE A 266 -12.00 -3.84 4.84
C PHE A 266 -12.77 -3.04 5.89
N VAL A 267 -12.41 -3.05 7.18
CA VAL A 267 -13.12 -2.36 8.26
C VAL A 267 -12.31 -1.24 8.92
N PHE A 268 -11.00 -1.20 8.71
CA PHE A 268 -10.10 -0.12 9.12
C PHE A 268 -8.99 0.11 8.09
N GLY A 269 -8.19 1.16 8.30
CA GLY A 269 -7.07 1.58 7.44
C GLY A 269 -7.28 2.95 6.79
N SER A 270 -6.19 3.52 6.27
CA SER A 270 -6.17 4.84 5.64
C SER A 270 -5.01 4.97 4.66
N GLY A 271 -5.24 5.57 3.49
CA GLY A 271 -4.20 5.91 2.53
C GLY A 271 -3.18 6.93 3.05
N SER A 272 -3.40 7.53 4.22
CA SER A 272 -2.51 8.51 4.84
C SER A 272 -1.73 7.97 6.05
N ASP A 273 -1.72 6.66 6.27
CA ASP A 273 -0.89 6.03 7.30
C ASP A 273 0.60 6.33 7.07
N PRO A 274 1.34 6.78 8.11
CA PRO A 274 2.76 7.07 8.00
C PRO A 274 3.63 5.83 7.69
N THR A 275 3.17 4.62 8.04
CA THR A 275 3.88 3.34 7.82
C THR A 275 4.15 3.07 6.35
N PHE A 276 3.32 3.59 5.45
CA PHE A 276 3.50 3.47 4.01
C PHE A 276 3.55 4.83 3.31
N ASN A 277 4.22 5.80 3.94
CA ASN A 277 4.53 7.07 3.28
C ASN A 277 5.38 6.85 2.01
N GLY A 278 4.81 7.21 0.86
CA GLY A 278 5.39 6.92 -0.46
C GLY A 278 6.65 7.72 -0.82
N ALA A 279 7.08 8.71 -0.02
CA ALA A 279 8.14 9.66 -0.43
C ALA A 279 9.49 8.98 -0.68
N ASN A 280 9.89 8.03 0.19
CA ASN A 280 11.18 7.33 0.03
C ASN A 280 11.18 6.40 -1.19
N MET A 281 10.11 5.61 -1.34
CA MET A 281 9.94 4.72 -2.49
C MET A 281 9.87 5.50 -3.81
N ALA A 282 9.11 6.60 -3.87
CA ALA A 282 9.02 7.46 -5.05
C ALA A 282 10.39 8.03 -5.45
N SER A 283 11.11 8.57 -4.46
CA SER A 283 12.42 9.21 -4.67
C SER A 283 13.51 8.22 -5.11
N ARG A 284 13.67 7.10 -4.39
CA ARG A 284 14.68 6.08 -4.72
C ARG A 284 14.32 5.30 -5.99
N GLY A 285 13.07 4.88 -6.08
CA GLY A 285 12.54 4.08 -7.18
C GLY A 285 12.41 4.82 -8.50
N GLN A 286 12.37 6.17 -8.45
CA GLN A 286 12.01 7.00 -9.59
C GLN A 286 10.65 6.59 -10.17
N VAL A 287 9.66 6.47 -9.30
CA VAL A 287 8.26 6.12 -9.60
C VAL A 287 7.31 7.14 -8.99
N VAL A 288 6.06 7.15 -9.44
CA VAL A 288 4.97 7.86 -8.77
C VAL A 288 4.25 6.88 -7.85
N ILE A 289 4.10 7.21 -6.57
CA ILE A 289 3.30 6.43 -5.63
C ILE A 289 1.96 7.13 -5.43
N VAL A 290 0.88 6.37 -5.52
CA VAL A 290 -0.47 6.85 -5.23
C VAL A 290 -1.06 5.99 -4.13
N THR A 291 -1.53 6.62 -3.06
CA THR A 291 -2.28 5.96 -1.98
C THR A 291 -3.69 6.54 -1.92
N LEU A 292 -4.67 5.79 -1.41
CA LEU A 292 -6.06 6.26 -1.35
C LEU A 292 -6.79 5.80 -0.10
N ASN A 293 -7.85 6.52 0.21
CA ASN A 293 -8.95 6.03 1.04
C ASN A 293 -10.06 5.48 0.14
N PHE A 294 -10.78 4.48 0.63
CA PHE A 294 -12.03 3.97 0.06
C PHE A 294 -12.98 3.62 1.22
N ARG A 295 -14.30 3.60 0.99
CA ARG A 295 -15.25 3.31 2.07
C ARG A 295 -15.02 1.90 2.64
N LEU A 296 -15.11 1.80 3.96
CA LEU A 296 -14.86 0.60 4.75
C LEU A 296 -16.15 0.11 5.40
N GLY A 297 -16.15 -1.14 5.85
CA GLY A 297 -17.20 -1.73 6.67
C GLY A 297 -18.57 -1.70 6.00
N LEU A 298 -19.62 -1.58 6.80
CA LEU A 298 -20.99 -1.43 6.29
C LEU A 298 -21.13 -0.19 5.39
N LEU A 299 -20.39 0.90 5.64
CA LEU A 299 -20.45 2.08 4.77
C LEU A 299 -19.94 1.80 3.34
N GLY A 300 -19.01 0.85 3.19
CA GLY A 300 -18.42 0.44 1.92
C GLY A 300 -19.00 -0.82 1.29
N PHE A 301 -19.69 -1.67 2.05
CA PHE A 301 -20.09 -3.00 1.58
C PHE A 301 -21.54 -3.37 1.94
N PHE A 302 -22.38 -2.40 2.30
CA PHE A 302 -23.80 -2.63 2.52
C PHE A 302 -24.51 -3.05 1.20
N GLU A 303 -25.22 -4.17 1.26
CA GLU A 303 -25.98 -4.75 0.15
C GLU A 303 -27.32 -5.29 0.68
N ARG A 304 -28.43 -5.08 -0.01
CA ARG A 304 -29.77 -5.57 0.39
C ARG A 304 -30.62 -5.94 -0.82
N VAL A 305 -30.07 -6.77 -1.70
CA VAL A 305 -30.74 -7.20 -2.95
C VAL A 305 -31.99 -8.03 -2.68
N ASP A 306 -31.97 -8.86 -1.63
CA ASP A 306 -33.11 -9.68 -1.19
C ASP A 306 -34.30 -8.85 -0.66
N ALA A 307 -34.05 -7.61 -0.20
CA ALA A 307 -35.10 -6.68 0.23
C ALA A 307 -35.77 -5.93 -0.93
N GLY A 308 -35.47 -6.28 -2.20
CA GLY A 308 -36.03 -5.62 -3.38
C GLY A 308 -35.48 -4.21 -3.63
N ILE A 309 -34.40 -3.81 -2.95
CA ILE A 309 -33.78 -2.50 -3.15
C ILE A 309 -33.03 -2.51 -4.50
N SER A 310 -33.37 -1.56 -5.38
CA SER A 310 -32.77 -1.48 -6.71
C SER A 310 -31.26 -1.24 -6.64
N ARG A 311 -30.50 -2.00 -7.43
CA ARG A 311 -29.04 -1.81 -7.60
C ARG A 311 -28.67 -0.46 -8.23
N SER A 312 -29.62 0.28 -8.80
CA SER A 312 -29.40 1.67 -9.21
C SER A 312 -29.18 2.60 -8.01
N THR A 313 -29.82 2.30 -6.88
CA THR A 313 -29.76 3.11 -5.65
C THR A 313 -28.76 2.53 -4.65
N LEU A 314 -28.73 1.19 -4.51
CA LEU A 314 -27.83 0.46 -3.64
C LEU A 314 -27.07 -0.59 -4.47
N PRO A 315 -25.94 -0.23 -5.10
CA PRO A 315 -25.30 -1.08 -6.09
C PRO A 315 -24.50 -2.25 -5.50
N GLY A 316 -24.29 -2.28 -4.18
CA GLY A 316 -23.32 -3.17 -3.52
C GLY A 316 -21.87 -2.80 -3.86
N ASN A 317 -20.93 -3.37 -3.11
CA ASN A 317 -19.48 -3.21 -3.36
C ASN A 317 -19.04 -1.74 -3.50
N GLN A 318 -19.57 -0.85 -2.67
CA GLN A 318 -19.34 0.60 -2.77
C GLN A 318 -17.87 0.97 -2.59
N GLY A 319 -17.16 0.37 -1.63
CA GLY A 319 -15.72 0.56 -1.42
C GLY A 319 -14.90 0.14 -2.64
N LEU A 320 -15.29 -0.96 -3.30
CA LEU A 320 -14.66 -1.39 -4.55
C LEU A 320 -14.96 -0.42 -5.70
N ARG A 321 -16.17 0.15 -5.76
CA ARG A 321 -16.50 1.19 -6.74
C ARG A 321 -15.71 2.47 -6.50
N ASP A 322 -15.41 2.81 -5.24
CA ASP A 322 -14.58 3.96 -4.90
C ASP A 322 -13.18 3.79 -5.50
N ILE A 323 -12.61 2.59 -5.34
CA ILE A 323 -11.32 2.20 -5.93
C ILE A 323 -11.32 2.32 -7.45
N LEU A 324 -12.39 1.86 -8.12
CA LEU A 324 -12.51 1.99 -9.58
C LEU A 324 -12.58 3.46 -10.04
N VAL A 325 -13.23 4.33 -9.27
CA VAL A 325 -13.25 5.77 -9.57
C VAL A 325 -11.86 6.37 -9.36
N ALA A 326 -11.15 5.99 -8.30
CA ALA A 326 -9.79 6.45 -8.04
C ALA A 326 -8.80 5.98 -9.14
N LEU A 327 -8.90 4.74 -9.61
CA LEU A 327 -8.11 4.25 -10.75
C LEU A 327 -8.39 5.01 -12.04
N LYS A 328 -9.67 5.31 -12.32
CA LYS A 328 -10.04 6.16 -13.47
C LYS A 328 -9.48 7.57 -13.32
N TRP A 329 -9.51 8.12 -12.10
CA TRP A 329 -8.87 9.41 -11.81
C TRP A 329 -7.37 9.36 -12.12
N VAL A 330 -6.66 8.28 -11.77
CA VAL A 330 -5.25 8.09 -12.12
C VAL A 330 -5.06 8.09 -13.63
N GLN A 331 -5.87 7.33 -14.36
CA GLN A 331 -5.82 7.28 -15.83
C GLN A 331 -5.99 8.68 -16.47
N ASP A 332 -6.86 9.51 -15.92
CA ASP A 332 -7.18 10.82 -16.47
C ASP A 332 -6.19 11.92 -16.04
N ASN A 333 -5.56 11.80 -14.86
CA ASN A 333 -4.87 12.92 -14.21
C ASN A 333 -3.38 12.70 -13.95
N ILE A 334 -2.90 11.46 -13.80
CA ILE A 334 -1.58 11.17 -13.21
C ILE A 334 -0.40 11.72 -14.03
N ALA A 335 -0.58 11.92 -15.33
CA ALA A 335 0.41 12.58 -16.19
C ALA A 335 0.76 13.99 -15.73
N SER A 336 -0.19 14.71 -15.11
CA SER A 336 0.04 16.06 -14.55
C SER A 336 0.96 16.04 -13.32
N PHE A 337 1.14 14.86 -12.74
CA PHE A 337 2.02 14.59 -11.59
C PHE A 337 3.27 13.81 -12.00
N GLY A 338 3.57 13.75 -13.31
CA GLY A 338 4.74 13.06 -13.85
C GLY A 338 4.60 11.54 -13.96
N GLY A 339 3.39 10.98 -13.81
CA GLY A 339 3.15 9.54 -13.90
C GLY A 339 2.68 9.07 -15.28
N ASP A 340 3.10 7.88 -15.69
CA ASP A 340 2.72 7.20 -16.91
C ASP A 340 1.50 6.31 -16.64
N LYS A 341 0.34 6.72 -17.17
CA LYS A 341 -0.91 5.98 -17.02
C LYS A 341 -0.92 4.60 -17.68
N THR A 342 0.00 4.34 -18.61
CA THR A 342 0.15 3.04 -19.27
C THR A 342 1.00 2.07 -18.45
N LYS A 343 1.71 2.58 -17.43
CA LYS A 343 2.58 1.81 -16.52
C LYS A 343 2.10 1.89 -15.07
N VAL A 344 0.80 1.65 -14.86
CA VAL A 344 0.21 1.51 -13.52
C VAL A 344 0.37 0.08 -12.99
N THR A 345 1.12 -0.08 -11.91
CA THR A 345 1.20 -1.31 -11.12
C THR A 345 0.30 -1.19 -9.89
N ILE A 346 -0.67 -2.07 -9.74
CA ILE A 346 -1.49 -2.13 -8.52
C ILE A 346 -0.81 -2.98 -7.45
N PHE A 347 -0.86 -2.56 -6.19
CA PHE A 347 -0.28 -3.33 -5.09
C PHE A 347 -0.96 -3.07 -3.76
N GLY A 348 -0.96 -4.05 -2.87
CA GLY A 348 -1.62 -3.93 -1.57
C GLY A 348 -1.22 -5.04 -0.61
N THR A 349 -1.56 -4.85 0.67
CA THR A 349 -1.34 -5.80 1.75
C THR A 349 -2.64 -6.29 2.36
N SER A 350 -2.73 -7.54 2.81
CA SER A 350 -3.91 -8.06 3.54
C SER A 350 -5.20 -7.89 2.72
N SER A 351 -6.26 -7.27 3.25
CA SER A 351 -7.46 -6.87 2.46
C SER A 351 -7.16 -5.96 1.26
N GLY A 352 -6.07 -5.20 1.29
CA GLY A 352 -5.54 -4.48 0.13
C GLY A 352 -4.96 -5.43 -0.93
N ALA A 353 -4.41 -6.57 -0.54
CA ALA A 353 -4.02 -7.64 -1.46
C ALA A 353 -5.25 -8.42 -1.96
N THR A 354 -6.25 -8.66 -1.11
CA THR A 354 -7.59 -9.12 -1.55
C THR A 354 -8.18 -8.18 -2.60
N THR A 355 -7.98 -6.87 -2.46
CA THR A 355 -8.37 -5.86 -3.47
C THR A 355 -7.60 -6.05 -4.78
N VAL A 356 -6.28 -6.31 -4.74
CA VAL A 356 -5.51 -6.63 -5.96
C VAL A 356 -6.09 -7.85 -6.68
N ARG A 357 -6.31 -8.95 -5.94
CA ARG A 357 -6.96 -10.16 -6.46
C ARG A 357 -8.36 -9.88 -7.02
N THR A 358 -9.12 -9.02 -6.35
CA THR A 358 -10.44 -8.57 -6.79
C THR A 358 -10.34 -7.87 -8.14
N LEU A 359 -9.43 -6.91 -8.31
CA LEU A 359 -9.27 -6.19 -9.57
C LEU A 359 -8.75 -7.09 -10.70
N LEU A 360 -7.91 -8.08 -10.40
CA LEU A 360 -7.52 -9.13 -11.35
C LEU A 360 -8.76 -9.92 -11.84
N SER A 361 -9.73 -10.14 -10.97
CA SER A 361 -10.97 -10.89 -11.23
C SER A 361 -12.06 -10.09 -11.98
N MET A 362 -11.80 -8.84 -12.38
CA MET A 362 -12.79 -7.92 -12.96
C MET A 362 -12.45 -7.40 -14.37
N PRO A 363 -12.07 -8.26 -15.33
CA PRO A 363 -11.50 -7.83 -16.61
C PRO A 363 -12.43 -6.92 -17.42
N THR A 364 -13.75 -7.05 -17.30
CA THR A 364 -14.72 -6.23 -18.05
C THR A 364 -14.59 -4.73 -17.76
N ILE A 365 -14.17 -4.34 -16.55
CA ILE A 365 -14.11 -2.93 -16.13
C ILE A 365 -12.70 -2.45 -15.79
N THR A 366 -11.77 -3.36 -15.50
CA THR A 366 -10.39 -3.02 -15.11
C THR A 366 -9.34 -3.30 -16.17
N LYS A 367 -9.72 -3.93 -17.29
CA LYS A 367 -8.81 -4.13 -18.42
C LYS A 367 -8.20 -2.80 -18.85
N ASP A 368 -6.89 -2.84 -19.08
CA ASP A 368 -6.05 -1.70 -19.47
C ASP A 368 -5.94 -0.56 -18.42
N LEU A 369 -6.48 -0.71 -17.21
CA LEU A 369 -6.29 0.26 -16.12
C LEU A 369 -4.95 0.08 -15.37
N PHE A 370 -4.34 -1.11 -15.48
CA PHE A 370 -3.05 -1.45 -14.90
C PHE A 370 -2.35 -2.52 -15.77
N HIS A 371 -1.02 -2.60 -15.68
CA HIS A 371 -0.21 -3.54 -16.48
C HIS A 371 0.57 -4.55 -15.64
N ALA A 372 0.57 -4.44 -14.32
CA ALA A 372 1.23 -5.36 -13.39
C ALA A 372 0.54 -5.31 -12.02
N ALA A 373 0.71 -6.37 -11.22
CA ALA A 373 0.10 -6.50 -9.90
C ALA A 373 1.08 -7.07 -8.85
N ILE A 374 0.98 -6.61 -7.60
CA ILE A 374 1.73 -7.16 -6.45
C ILE A 374 0.77 -7.42 -5.30
N SER A 375 0.71 -8.65 -4.82
CA SER A 375 -0.14 -9.10 -3.72
C SER A 375 0.73 -9.47 -2.51
N LEU A 376 0.56 -8.78 -1.39
CA LEU A 376 1.31 -8.97 -0.14
C LEU A 376 0.36 -9.57 0.91
N SER A 377 0.63 -10.78 1.39
CA SER A 377 -0.13 -11.36 2.49
C SER A 377 -1.65 -11.41 2.26
N ASP A 378 -2.08 -11.77 1.04
CA ASP A 378 -3.51 -11.94 0.70
C ASP A 378 -4.13 -13.06 1.56
N VAL A 379 -5.32 -12.80 2.10
CA VAL A 379 -6.15 -13.76 2.82
C VAL A 379 -6.88 -14.65 1.78
N ILE A 380 -6.12 -15.20 0.85
CA ILE A 380 -6.64 -15.83 -0.37
C ILE A 380 -7.34 -17.15 -0.10
N HIS A 381 -7.13 -17.72 1.09
CA HIS A 381 -7.92 -18.81 1.64
C HIS A 381 -9.43 -18.56 1.61
N LEU A 382 -9.84 -17.30 1.81
CA LEU A 382 -11.26 -16.95 1.86
C LEU A 382 -11.81 -16.64 0.46
N PRO A 383 -12.98 -17.22 0.10
CA PRO A 383 -13.70 -16.79 -1.08
C PRO A 383 -14.22 -15.36 -0.91
N PHE A 384 -14.58 -14.71 -2.01
CA PHE A 384 -15.45 -13.54 -1.97
C PHE A 384 -16.82 -13.94 -1.40
N ASN A 385 -17.53 -12.99 -0.79
CA ASN A 385 -18.86 -13.27 -0.27
C ASN A 385 -19.84 -13.55 -1.42
N SER A 386 -20.80 -14.48 -1.26
CA SER A 386 -21.99 -14.43 -2.11
C SER A 386 -22.82 -13.19 -1.80
N VAL A 387 -23.64 -12.77 -2.77
CA VAL A 387 -24.68 -11.75 -2.54
C VAL A 387 -25.57 -12.16 -1.36
N LYS A 388 -25.89 -13.46 -1.19
CA LYS A 388 -26.74 -13.90 -0.09
C LYS A 388 -26.10 -13.61 1.27
N ALA A 389 -24.82 -13.93 1.45
CA ALA A 389 -24.10 -13.66 2.68
C ALA A 389 -23.96 -12.15 2.96
N ALA A 390 -23.51 -11.37 1.97
CA ALA A 390 -23.39 -9.92 2.09
C ALA A 390 -24.73 -9.24 2.40
N SER A 391 -25.79 -9.70 1.72
CA SER A 391 -27.13 -9.14 1.82
C SER A 391 -27.81 -9.52 3.12
N THR A 392 -27.92 -10.82 3.41
CA THR A 392 -28.75 -11.33 4.52
C THR A 392 -28.01 -11.28 5.85
N THR A 393 -26.84 -11.90 5.91
CA THR A 393 -26.11 -12.10 7.18
C THR A 393 -25.53 -10.77 7.67
N ILE A 394 -24.80 -10.08 6.79
CA ILE A 394 -24.06 -8.88 7.18
C ILE A 394 -24.99 -7.67 7.22
N SER A 395 -25.57 -7.32 6.07
CA SER A 395 -26.37 -6.10 5.97
C SER A 395 -27.74 -6.24 6.63
N GLY A 396 -28.38 -7.41 6.49
CA GLY A 396 -29.65 -7.73 7.15
C GLY A 396 -29.52 -7.78 8.67
N GLY A 397 -28.46 -8.42 9.19
CA GLY A 397 -28.14 -8.42 10.62
C GLY A 397 -27.94 -7.01 11.18
N ALA A 398 -27.28 -6.11 10.43
CA ALA A 398 -27.13 -4.71 10.83
C ALA A 398 -28.47 -3.97 10.88
N MET A 399 -29.32 -4.19 9.87
CA MET A 399 -30.67 -3.61 9.85
C MET A 399 -31.51 -4.10 11.03
N GLU A 400 -31.42 -5.39 11.40
CA GLU A 400 -32.12 -5.95 12.55
C GLU A 400 -31.66 -5.31 13.86
N LEU A 401 -30.34 -5.25 14.10
CA LEU A 401 -29.76 -4.61 15.29
C LEU A 401 -30.15 -3.13 15.42
N LEU A 402 -30.16 -2.42 14.29
CA LEU A 402 -30.50 -1.00 14.22
C LEU A 402 -32.01 -0.71 14.14
N LYS A 403 -32.82 -1.77 14.08
CA LYS A 403 -34.28 -1.72 13.91
C LYS A 403 -34.71 -0.92 12.68
N CYS A 404 -33.98 -1.08 11.58
CA CYS A 404 -34.28 -0.46 10.30
C CYS A 404 -35.00 -1.43 9.36
N SER A 405 -36.08 -0.96 8.73
CA SER A 405 -36.84 -1.72 7.73
C SER A 405 -36.45 -1.39 6.29
N ASP A 406 -35.77 -0.27 6.06
CA ASP A 406 -35.44 0.22 4.72
C ASP A 406 -34.11 1.01 4.68
N LEU A 407 -33.72 1.42 3.47
CA LEU A 407 -32.51 2.20 3.23
C LEU A 407 -32.58 3.62 3.80
N ALA A 408 -33.77 4.22 3.87
CA ALA A 408 -33.93 5.58 4.40
C ALA A 408 -33.62 5.60 5.90
N CYS A 409 -34.11 4.61 6.65
CA CYS A 409 -33.74 4.40 8.03
C CYS A 409 -32.24 4.21 8.18
N MET A 410 -31.61 3.33 7.39
CA MET A 410 -30.16 3.11 7.46
C MET A 410 -29.35 4.38 7.16
N ARG A 411 -29.82 5.23 6.23
CA ARG A 411 -29.20 6.54 5.95
C ARG A 411 -29.39 7.56 7.06
N SER A 412 -30.45 7.44 7.86
CA SER A 412 -30.68 8.34 9.01
C SER A 412 -29.84 8.00 10.25
N LYS A 413 -29.28 6.79 10.32
CA LYS A 413 -28.46 6.37 11.47
C LYS A 413 -27.17 7.17 11.56
N SER A 414 -26.67 7.37 12.77
CA SER A 414 -25.33 7.93 12.93
C SER A 414 -24.27 6.94 12.44
N VAL A 415 -23.09 7.46 12.12
CA VAL A 415 -21.93 6.63 11.79
C VAL A 415 -21.59 5.69 12.94
N ASP A 416 -21.62 6.18 14.17
CA ASP A 416 -21.31 5.37 15.36
C ASP A 416 -22.32 4.24 15.56
N GLU A 417 -23.61 4.48 15.33
CA GLU A 417 -24.63 3.42 15.37
C GLU A 417 -24.31 2.31 14.36
N ILE A 418 -23.98 2.67 13.12
CA ILE A 418 -23.63 1.72 12.05
C ILE A 418 -22.36 0.94 12.43
N LEU A 419 -21.33 1.62 12.91
CA LEU A 419 -20.06 0.99 13.29
C LEU A 419 -20.21 0.07 14.51
N ASN A 420 -21.02 0.44 15.50
CA ASN A 420 -21.31 -0.42 16.65
C ASN A 420 -22.10 -1.67 16.23
N ALA A 421 -23.10 -1.53 15.36
CA ALA A 421 -23.81 -2.68 14.80
C ALA A 421 -22.87 -3.61 14.01
N GLN A 422 -21.97 -3.03 13.20
CA GLN A 422 -20.92 -3.78 12.52
C GLN A 422 -20.06 -4.57 13.52
N GLN A 423 -19.59 -3.95 14.60
CA GLN A 423 -18.73 -4.61 15.59
C GLN A 423 -19.43 -5.81 16.23
N ILE A 424 -20.74 -5.69 16.54
CA ILE A 424 -21.53 -6.80 17.10
C ILE A 424 -21.63 -7.95 16.09
N ILE A 425 -21.87 -7.65 14.81
CA ILE A 425 -22.00 -8.68 13.77
C ILE A 425 -20.67 -9.38 13.53
N THR A 426 -19.58 -8.63 13.42
CA THR A 426 -18.24 -9.21 13.24
C THR A 426 -17.80 -10.00 14.46
N GLY A 427 -18.12 -9.53 15.68
CA GLY A 427 -17.81 -10.25 16.92
C GLY A 427 -18.66 -11.49 17.17
N GLY A 428 -19.87 -11.54 16.58
CA GLY A 428 -20.72 -12.73 16.57
C GLY A 428 -20.44 -13.70 15.42
N ALA A 429 -19.52 -13.36 14.51
CA ALA A 429 -19.11 -14.24 13.44
C ALA A 429 -18.36 -15.44 14.02
N ILE A 430 -18.97 -16.60 13.90
CA ILE A 430 -18.34 -17.88 14.14
C ILE A 430 -18.23 -18.50 12.76
N GLU A 431 -17.06 -19.04 12.41
CA GLU A 431 -16.74 -19.59 11.09
C GLU A 431 -17.47 -20.94 10.87
N HIS A 432 -18.80 -20.87 10.83
CA HIS A 432 -19.68 -21.97 10.45
C HIS A 432 -19.63 -22.24 8.94
N SER A 433 -19.17 -21.25 8.17
CA SER A 433 -18.96 -21.32 6.71
C SER A 433 -17.89 -20.30 6.28
N PRO A 434 -17.24 -20.50 5.11
CA PRO A 434 -16.26 -19.56 4.54
C PRO A 434 -16.75 -18.10 4.44
N GLU A 435 -18.05 -17.93 4.17
CA GLU A 435 -18.69 -16.62 4.01
C GLU A 435 -18.93 -15.91 5.36
N GLN A 436 -18.80 -16.62 6.48
CA GLN A 436 -18.95 -16.13 7.84
C GLN A 436 -17.62 -16.09 8.61
N SER A 437 -16.49 -16.11 7.89
CA SER A 437 -15.17 -16.03 8.51
C SER A 437 -15.04 -14.76 9.37
N TYR A 438 -14.56 -14.93 10.61
CA TYR A 438 -14.35 -13.84 11.54
C TYR A 438 -13.09 -13.01 11.21
N ILE A 439 -12.18 -13.56 10.39
CA ILE A 439 -10.96 -12.89 9.94
C ILE A 439 -11.32 -11.72 9.02
N GLU A 440 -12.21 -11.95 8.06
CA GLU A 440 -12.64 -10.95 7.08
C GLU A 440 -14.10 -11.19 6.68
N LEU A 441 -15.03 -10.87 7.58
CA LEU A 441 -16.47 -11.06 7.34
C LEU A 441 -16.97 -10.11 6.24
N ILE A 442 -16.66 -8.81 6.39
CA ILE A 442 -17.01 -7.78 5.43
C ILE A 442 -15.92 -7.74 4.37
N LYS A 443 -16.28 -8.08 3.14
CA LYS A 443 -15.39 -8.16 1.98
C LYS A 443 -16.20 -8.08 0.68
N PRO A 444 -15.54 -7.92 -0.50
CA PRO A 444 -16.23 -7.88 -1.79
C PRO A 444 -17.17 -9.08 -1.99
N SER A 445 -18.32 -8.83 -2.64
CA SER A 445 -19.31 -9.85 -2.98
C SER A 445 -19.33 -10.15 -4.48
N ILE A 446 -19.56 -11.43 -4.85
CA ILE A 446 -19.78 -11.87 -6.23
C ILE A 446 -21.17 -11.43 -6.69
N ASP A 447 -21.27 -10.17 -7.11
CA ASP A 447 -22.53 -9.51 -7.44
C ASP A 447 -23.06 -9.84 -8.85
N GLY A 448 -22.27 -10.49 -9.69
CA GLY A 448 -22.62 -10.76 -11.10
C GLY A 448 -22.66 -9.50 -11.98
N ILE A 449 -22.08 -8.39 -11.51
CA ILE A 449 -21.96 -7.12 -12.24
C ILE A 449 -20.48 -6.71 -12.35
N LEU A 450 -19.82 -6.61 -11.19
CA LEU A 450 -18.40 -6.34 -11.07
C LEU A 450 -17.63 -7.65 -11.00
N LEU A 451 -18.06 -8.55 -10.11
CA LEU A 451 -17.41 -9.84 -9.85
C LEU A 451 -18.34 -10.99 -10.24
N PHE A 452 -17.82 -11.92 -11.03
CA PHE A 452 -18.60 -13.04 -11.56
C PHE A 452 -18.22 -14.38 -10.92
N ASN A 453 -17.02 -14.51 -10.36
CA ASN A 453 -16.55 -15.74 -9.75
C ASN A 453 -15.40 -15.47 -8.76
N ASN A 454 -15.03 -16.49 -7.98
CA ASN A 454 -13.79 -16.48 -7.21
C ASN A 454 -12.57 -16.60 -8.13
N PHE A 455 -11.44 -16.04 -7.69
CA PHE A 455 -10.23 -15.95 -8.53
C PHE A 455 -9.66 -17.32 -8.92
N ASP A 456 -9.67 -18.29 -8.01
CA ASP A 456 -9.27 -19.68 -8.28
C ASP A 456 -10.12 -20.33 -9.37
N GLN A 457 -11.43 -20.06 -9.39
CA GLN A 457 -12.35 -20.57 -10.41
C GLN A 457 -12.07 -19.92 -11.77
N LEU A 458 -11.72 -18.63 -11.80
CA LEU A 458 -11.28 -17.94 -13.03
C LEU A 458 -9.98 -18.55 -13.57
N LEU A 459 -9.02 -18.84 -12.71
CA LEU A 459 -7.78 -19.53 -13.09
C LEU A 459 -8.03 -20.95 -13.59
N ALA A 460 -9.05 -21.63 -13.06
CA ALA A 460 -9.53 -22.93 -13.54
C ALA A 460 -10.34 -22.87 -14.85
N GLY A 461 -10.44 -21.70 -15.49
CA GLY A 461 -11.11 -21.52 -16.78
C GLY A 461 -12.62 -21.27 -16.70
N LYS A 462 -13.18 -21.02 -15.51
CA LYS A 462 -14.60 -20.67 -15.32
C LYS A 462 -14.85 -19.15 -15.41
N GLY A 463 -14.26 -18.52 -16.41
CA GLY A 463 -14.35 -17.09 -16.68
C GLY A 463 -13.03 -16.51 -17.18
N ASP A 464 -13.01 -15.19 -17.38
CA ASP A 464 -11.81 -14.44 -17.75
C ASP A 464 -11.27 -13.64 -16.58
N PHE A 465 -10.00 -13.27 -16.63
CA PHE A 465 -9.33 -12.44 -15.63
C PHE A 465 -8.23 -11.59 -16.30
N ASN A 466 -7.78 -10.53 -15.63
CA ASN A 466 -6.69 -9.69 -16.13
C ASN A 466 -5.35 -10.44 -16.06
N ARG A 467 -4.75 -10.70 -17.23
CA ARG A 467 -3.45 -11.37 -17.36
C ARG A 467 -2.34 -10.34 -17.42
N VAL A 468 -1.68 -10.11 -16.28
CA VAL A 468 -0.54 -9.19 -16.15
C VAL A 468 0.60 -9.88 -15.40
N PRO A 469 1.86 -9.45 -15.55
CA PRO A 469 2.92 -9.85 -14.61
C PRO A 469 2.45 -9.69 -13.16
N PHE A 470 2.66 -10.73 -12.36
CA PHE A 470 2.15 -10.79 -10.99
C PHE A 470 3.26 -11.15 -9.99
N MET A 471 3.38 -10.37 -8.92
CA MET A 471 4.15 -10.76 -7.73
C MET A 471 3.19 -11.16 -6.63
N ILE A 472 3.45 -12.27 -5.95
CA ILE A 472 2.66 -12.71 -4.80
C ILE A 472 3.61 -13.20 -3.71
N GLY A 473 3.29 -12.92 -2.45
CA GLY A 473 4.11 -13.42 -1.36
C GLY A 473 3.54 -13.16 0.01
N THR A 474 4.17 -13.78 0.99
CA THR A 474 3.72 -13.79 2.39
C THR A 474 4.87 -13.44 3.34
N MET A 475 4.55 -13.38 4.63
CA MET A 475 5.49 -13.37 5.73
C MET A 475 5.79 -14.82 6.17
N GLY A 476 6.86 -15.01 6.95
CA GLY A 476 7.24 -16.30 7.53
C GLY A 476 6.29 -16.80 8.63
N GLY A 477 5.69 -15.87 9.39
CA GLY A 477 4.78 -16.17 10.50
C GLY A 477 3.51 -15.32 10.49
N GLU A 478 2.84 -15.24 9.33
CA GLU A 478 1.64 -14.41 9.12
C GLU A 478 0.66 -14.43 10.31
N ALA A 479 0.25 -15.61 10.74
CA ALA A 479 -0.88 -15.71 11.66
C ALA A 479 -0.54 -15.53 13.14
N PHE A 480 0.75 -15.45 13.49
CA PHE A 480 1.20 -15.33 14.87
C PHE A 480 0.72 -14.03 15.52
N GLU A 481 0.66 -12.95 14.75
CA GLU A 481 0.15 -11.65 15.21
C GLU A 481 -1.32 -11.70 15.63
N PHE A 482 -2.13 -12.57 15.04
CA PHE A 482 -3.55 -12.64 15.34
C PHE A 482 -3.85 -13.41 16.64
N LEU A 483 -2.92 -14.25 17.14
CA LEU A 483 -3.17 -15.01 18.37
C LEU A 483 -3.38 -14.08 19.57
N PRO A 484 -2.48 -13.10 19.86
CA PRO A 484 -2.73 -12.09 20.88
C PRO A 484 -4.03 -11.30 20.68
N ILE A 485 -4.36 -10.93 19.44
CA ILE A 485 -5.58 -10.17 19.10
C ILE A 485 -6.85 -10.98 19.44
N MET A 486 -6.79 -12.30 19.32
CA MET A 486 -7.86 -13.22 19.74
C MET A 486 -7.85 -13.51 21.25
N GLY A 487 -7.06 -12.77 22.04
CA GLY A 487 -6.95 -12.93 23.49
C GLY A 487 -6.02 -14.06 23.93
N GLN A 488 -5.22 -14.63 23.03
CA GLN A 488 -4.30 -15.74 23.31
C GLN A 488 -2.90 -15.23 23.68
N VAL A 489 -2.85 -14.39 24.72
CA VAL A 489 -1.64 -13.68 25.17
C VAL A 489 -0.75 -14.48 26.13
N ASP A 490 -1.27 -15.57 26.70
CA ASP A 490 -0.55 -16.50 27.58
C ASP A 490 -0.35 -17.88 26.93
N ILE A 491 0.48 -18.71 27.56
CA ILE A 491 0.65 -20.12 27.18
C ILE A 491 -0.72 -20.81 27.09
N MET A 492 -1.00 -21.40 25.93
CA MET A 492 -2.28 -22.06 25.68
C MET A 492 -2.26 -23.53 26.08
N PRO A 493 -3.31 -24.05 26.75
CA PRO A 493 -3.51 -25.49 26.90
C PRO A 493 -3.70 -26.16 25.54
N GLU A 494 -3.17 -27.38 25.37
CA GLU A 494 -3.27 -28.15 24.11
C GLU A 494 -4.70 -28.30 23.58
N ALA A 495 -5.70 -28.39 24.46
CA ALA A 495 -7.10 -28.47 24.08
C ALA A 495 -7.59 -27.27 23.25
N ILE A 496 -6.96 -26.10 23.42
CA ILE A 496 -7.32 -24.90 22.68
C ILE A 496 -6.90 -25.01 21.20
N PHE A 497 -5.83 -25.74 20.87
CA PHE A 497 -5.49 -26.00 19.45
C PHE A 497 -6.66 -26.67 18.72
N GLY A 498 -7.23 -27.72 19.34
CA GLY A 498 -8.41 -28.39 18.81
C GLY A 498 -9.61 -27.44 18.67
N ALA A 499 -9.86 -26.58 19.66
CA ALA A 499 -10.96 -25.60 19.62
C ALA A 499 -10.76 -24.53 18.52
N THR A 500 -9.54 -24.04 18.34
CA THR A 500 -9.20 -23.11 17.26
C THR A 500 -9.40 -23.78 15.90
N LEU A 501 -8.90 -25.01 15.73
CA LEU A 501 -9.12 -25.77 14.49
C LEU A 501 -10.61 -26.05 14.26
N MET A 502 -11.39 -26.34 15.30
CA MET A 502 -12.84 -26.53 15.17
C MET A 502 -13.53 -25.28 14.65
N THR A 503 -13.04 -24.11 15.05
CA THR A 503 -13.54 -22.81 14.58
C THR A 503 -13.13 -22.60 13.12
N LEU A 504 -11.85 -22.76 12.79
CA LEU A 504 -11.31 -22.51 11.44
C LEU A 504 -11.75 -23.52 10.38
N LEU A 505 -11.91 -24.79 10.75
CA LEU A 505 -12.05 -25.90 9.81
C LEU A 505 -13.40 -26.62 9.86
N GLY A 506 -14.14 -26.46 10.96
CA GLY A 506 -15.27 -27.31 11.30
C GLY A 506 -14.88 -28.77 11.61
N TYR A 507 -15.83 -29.51 12.20
CA TYR A 507 -15.58 -30.81 12.84
C TYR A 507 -14.76 -31.80 12.00
N ARG A 508 -15.18 -32.07 10.76
CA ARG A 508 -14.58 -33.13 9.93
C ARG A 508 -13.11 -32.86 9.65
N ARG A 509 -12.78 -31.65 9.19
CA ARG A 509 -11.41 -31.25 8.84
C ARG A 509 -10.54 -31.14 10.07
N THR A 510 -11.07 -30.66 11.21
CA THR A 510 -10.34 -30.66 12.49
C THR A 510 -9.90 -32.06 12.90
N MET A 511 -10.79 -33.05 12.84
CA MET A 511 -10.44 -34.43 13.20
C MET A 511 -9.35 -35.01 12.30
N ILE A 512 -9.34 -34.66 11.02
CA ILE A 512 -8.29 -35.04 10.07
C ILE A 512 -6.97 -34.35 10.42
N THR A 513 -6.98 -33.04 10.68
CA THR A 513 -5.77 -32.27 11.04
C THR A 513 -5.13 -32.75 12.33
N VAL A 514 -5.92 -32.93 13.39
CA VAL A 514 -5.43 -33.42 14.70
C VAL A 514 -4.97 -34.87 14.59
N GLY A 515 -5.76 -35.75 13.97
CA GLY A 515 -5.42 -37.16 13.82
C GLY A 515 -4.21 -37.41 12.91
N GLY A 516 -4.03 -36.58 11.88
CA GLY A 516 -2.93 -36.64 10.92
C GLY A 516 -1.60 -36.11 11.46
N LYS A 517 -1.59 -35.45 12.63
CA LYS A 517 -0.40 -34.86 13.26
C LYS A 517 0.41 -33.96 12.31
N ALA A 518 -0.27 -33.23 11.42
CA ALA A 518 0.37 -32.36 10.43
C ALA A 518 1.15 -31.21 11.08
N TYR A 519 0.74 -30.79 12.28
CA TYR A 519 1.36 -29.75 13.09
C TYR A 519 1.66 -30.31 14.49
N PRO A 520 2.75 -31.09 14.64
CA PRO A 520 3.08 -31.74 15.91
C PRO A 520 3.59 -30.72 16.93
N PHE A 521 3.26 -30.94 18.20
CA PHE A 521 3.76 -30.10 19.28
C PHE A 521 5.20 -30.45 19.67
N ASP A 522 6.05 -29.43 19.77
CA ASP A 522 7.37 -29.56 20.40
C ASP A 522 7.22 -29.43 21.92
N LEU A 523 7.10 -30.57 22.60
CA LEU A 523 6.89 -30.61 24.06
C LEU A 523 8.04 -29.99 24.88
N SER A 524 9.19 -29.66 24.25
CA SER A 524 10.26 -28.92 24.92
C SER A 524 9.99 -27.42 25.03
N ASN A 525 9.08 -26.90 24.20
CA ASN A 525 8.61 -25.52 24.26
C ASN A 525 7.34 -25.47 25.12
N LEU A 526 7.36 -24.69 26.21
CA LEU A 526 6.19 -24.48 27.06
C LEU A 526 5.03 -23.82 26.31
N ASP A 527 5.30 -23.18 25.18
CA ASP A 527 4.35 -22.46 24.35
C ASP A 527 4.06 -23.14 22.99
N HIS A 528 4.32 -24.44 22.92
CA HIS A 528 4.12 -25.31 21.77
C HIS A 528 2.74 -25.21 21.13
N THR A 529 1.69 -24.94 21.91
CA THR A 529 0.31 -24.84 21.44
C THR A 529 0.11 -23.58 20.61
N ARG A 530 0.62 -22.42 21.05
CA ARG A 530 0.57 -21.19 20.24
C ARG A 530 1.44 -21.32 19.00
N GLU A 531 2.61 -21.93 19.12
CA GLU A 531 3.49 -22.20 17.99
C GLU A 531 2.82 -23.04 16.90
N ALA A 532 2.21 -24.16 17.28
CA ALA A 532 1.49 -25.01 16.34
C ALA A 532 0.23 -24.33 15.77
N THR A 533 -0.50 -23.55 16.58
CA THR A 533 -1.67 -22.78 16.13
C THR A 533 -1.28 -21.73 15.11
N GLY A 534 -0.24 -20.93 15.40
CA GLY A 534 0.25 -19.88 14.52
C GLY A 534 0.83 -20.44 13.24
N LEU A 535 1.55 -21.56 13.29
CA LEU A 535 2.08 -22.23 12.10
C LEU A 535 0.96 -22.79 11.23
N PHE A 536 -0.01 -23.51 11.82
CA PHE A 536 -1.18 -24.00 11.10
C PHE A 536 -1.94 -22.87 10.42
N ALA A 537 -2.25 -21.80 11.15
CA ALA A 537 -3.02 -20.68 10.61
C ALA A 537 -2.23 -19.91 9.54
N THR A 538 -0.90 -19.79 9.68
CA THR A 538 -0.02 -19.20 8.66
C THR A 538 -0.09 -19.99 7.35
N ASP A 539 -0.01 -21.32 7.45
CA ASP A 539 -0.10 -22.22 6.30
C ASP A 539 -1.48 -22.21 5.66
N TYR A 540 -2.52 -22.35 6.47
CA TYR A 540 -3.90 -22.51 6.02
C TYR A 540 -4.49 -21.24 5.41
N ILE A 541 -4.19 -20.07 5.98
CA ILE A 541 -4.80 -18.80 5.58
C ILE A 541 -3.98 -18.09 4.49
N PHE A 542 -2.65 -18.19 4.53
CA PHE A 542 -1.76 -17.36 3.71
C PHE A 542 -0.83 -18.18 2.81
N VAL A 543 0.11 -18.93 3.40
CA VAL A 543 1.26 -19.50 2.66
C VAL A 543 0.81 -20.53 1.62
N CYS A 544 0.07 -21.56 2.03
CA CYS A 544 -0.30 -22.62 1.11
C CYS A 544 -1.32 -22.16 0.04
N PRO A 545 -2.35 -21.36 0.38
CA PRO A 545 -3.20 -20.71 -0.61
C PRO A 545 -2.43 -19.84 -1.64
N ALA A 546 -1.43 -19.07 -1.21
CA ALA A 546 -0.60 -18.28 -2.12
C ALA A 546 0.21 -19.17 -3.07
N GLN A 547 0.71 -20.32 -2.60
CA GLN A 547 1.38 -21.32 -3.45
C GLN A 547 0.43 -21.97 -4.45
N PHE A 548 -0.77 -22.34 -4.00
CA PHE A 548 -1.82 -22.90 -4.86
C PHE A 548 -2.13 -21.94 -6.02
N ILE A 549 -2.33 -20.67 -5.69
CA ILE A 549 -2.63 -19.63 -6.68
C ILE A 549 -1.43 -19.33 -7.57
N SER A 550 -0.21 -19.37 -7.03
CA SER A 550 1.00 -19.21 -7.84
C SER A 550 1.12 -20.27 -8.92
N LYS A 551 0.85 -21.54 -8.55
CA LYS A 551 0.85 -22.68 -9.48
C LYS A 551 -0.25 -22.54 -10.53
N ALA A 552 -1.46 -22.19 -10.12
CA ALA A 552 -2.58 -22.00 -11.03
C ALA A 552 -2.34 -20.83 -12.00
N TYR A 553 -1.78 -19.71 -11.53
CA TYR A 553 -1.46 -18.55 -12.35
C TYR A 553 -0.33 -18.83 -13.34
N ALA A 554 0.74 -19.53 -12.91
CA ALA A 554 1.83 -19.94 -13.80
C ALA A 554 1.37 -20.84 -14.95
N ALA A 555 0.38 -21.71 -14.70
CA ALA A 555 -0.22 -22.57 -15.74
C ALA A 555 -0.94 -21.76 -16.85
N THR A 556 -1.16 -20.47 -16.64
CA THR A 556 -1.77 -19.57 -17.64
C THR A 556 -0.76 -18.93 -18.60
N ASN A 557 0.53 -19.29 -18.51
CA ASN A 557 1.65 -18.69 -19.26
C ASN A 557 1.82 -17.18 -19.05
N THR A 558 1.33 -16.66 -17.92
CA THR A 558 1.53 -15.27 -17.52
C THR A 558 2.68 -15.19 -16.51
N PRO A 559 3.62 -14.23 -16.62
CA PRO A 559 4.73 -14.12 -15.67
C PRO A 559 4.26 -13.97 -14.23
N ILE A 560 4.83 -14.78 -13.33
CA ILE A 560 4.59 -14.71 -11.90
C ILE A 560 5.88 -14.87 -11.11
N TYR A 561 5.99 -14.17 -9.99
CA TYR A 561 7.13 -14.21 -9.08
C TYR A 561 6.64 -14.39 -7.65
N HIS A 562 7.09 -15.45 -6.99
CA HIS A 562 6.74 -15.75 -5.61
C HIS A 562 7.85 -15.29 -4.67
N PHE A 563 7.52 -14.62 -3.57
CA PHE A 563 8.43 -14.33 -2.46
C PHE A 563 7.87 -14.70 -1.08
N GLN A 564 8.78 -14.81 -0.11
CA GLN A 564 8.43 -14.78 1.31
C GLN A 564 9.38 -13.85 2.07
N PHE A 565 8.86 -12.94 2.88
CA PHE A 565 9.67 -12.15 3.79
C PHE A 565 10.11 -12.99 4.99
N GLN A 566 11.42 -13.05 5.22
CA GLN A 566 12.07 -13.66 6.37
C GLN A 566 12.58 -12.62 7.38
N ARG A 567 12.61 -11.34 6.96
CA ARG A 567 12.87 -10.19 7.82
C ARG A 567 11.68 -9.23 7.79
N GLY A 568 11.34 -8.72 8.97
CA GLY A 568 10.26 -7.76 9.18
C GLY A 568 10.71 -6.64 10.13
N TYR A 569 9.98 -5.53 10.14
CA TYR A 569 10.22 -4.42 11.05
C TYR A 569 8.91 -3.86 11.61
N SER A 570 8.65 -4.15 12.90
CA SER A 570 7.52 -3.61 13.65
C SER A 570 8.01 -3.13 15.03
N PRO A 571 8.38 -1.84 15.15
CA PRO A 571 9.06 -1.31 16.33
C PRO A 571 8.16 -1.17 17.57
N ASN A 572 6.85 -1.00 17.36
CA ASN A 572 5.89 -0.74 18.44
C ASN A 572 5.19 -2.01 18.95
N ARG A 573 5.70 -3.18 18.58
CA ARG A 573 5.10 -4.47 18.94
C ARG A 573 5.39 -4.82 20.41
N PRO A 574 4.40 -5.32 21.18
CA PRO A 574 4.61 -5.72 22.57
C PRO A 574 5.60 -6.89 22.71
N ALA A 575 6.32 -6.94 23.84
CA ALA A 575 7.33 -7.98 24.09
C ALA A 575 6.76 -9.40 24.29
N SER A 576 5.45 -9.52 24.55
CA SER A 576 4.73 -10.80 24.67
C SER A 576 4.37 -11.43 23.31
N ASP A 577 4.77 -10.80 22.21
CA ASP A 577 4.45 -11.24 20.86
C ASP A 577 5.39 -12.37 20.39
N LEU A 578 4.82 -13.38 19.72
CA LEU A 578 5.53 -14.52 19.14
C LEU A 578 6.28 -14.18 17.85
N CYS A 579 6.04 -12.98 17.34
CA CYS A 579 6.70 -12.43 16.16
C CYS A 579 8.15 -11.96 16.41
N VAL A 580 8.72 -12.21 17.59
CA VAL A 580 10.14 -11.93 17.86
C VAL A 580 11.06 -12.84 17.06
N THR A 581 10.66 -14.09 16.84
CA THR A 581 11.51 -15.11 16.18
C THR A 581 11.32 -15.18 14.66
N ARG A 582 10.27 -14.54 14.13
CA ARG A 582 9.89 -14.60 12.72
C ARG A 582 9.05 -13.39 12.35
N PRO A 583 9.09 -12.93 11.09
CA PRO A 583 8.31 -11.78 10.69
C PRO A 583 6.84 -12.18 10.53
N CYS A 584 5.96 -11.35 11.06
CA CYS A 584 4.52 -11.55 11.07
C CYS A 584 3.82 -10.62 10.10
N HIS A 585 2.48 -10.73 10.06
CA HIS A 585 1.63 -9.96 9.19
C HIS A 585 2.02 -8.48 9.16
N SER A 586 2.05 -7.88 7.97
CA SER A 586 2.38 -6.45 7.78
C SER A 586 3.78 -5.98 8.19
N ASP A 587 4.67 -6.81 8.76
CA ASP A 587 6.02 -6.38 9.14
C ASP A 587 6.90 -5.95 7.95
N SER A 588 6.51 -6.33 6.73
CA SER A 588 7.19 -5.93 5.50
C SER A 588 6.95 -4.48 5.10
N LEU A 589 5.89 -3.82 5.60
CA LEU A 589 5.46 -2.50 5.11
C LEU A 589 6.52 -1.42 5.31
N ALA A 590 7.10 -1.37 6.51
CA ALA A 590 8.14 -0.39 6.83
C ALA A 590 9.41 -0.59 5.99
N ILE A 591 9.71 -1.84 5.60
CA ILE A 591 10.83 -2.18 4.71
C ILE A 591 10.52 -1.77 3.26
N ILE A 592 9.31 -2.07 2.77
CA ILE A 592 8.90 -1.75 1.39
C ILE A 592 8.85 -0.24 1.15
N PHE A 593 8.31 0.52 2.09
CA PHE A 593 8.18 1.98 1.97
C PHE A 593 9.37 2.76 2.56
N ALA A 594 10.24 2.09 3.30
CA ALA A 594 11.34 2.68 4.06
C ALA A 594 10.88 3.85 4.95
N SER A 595 9.81 3.66 5.71
CA SER A 595 9.17 4.62 6.59
C SER A 595 9.58 4.66 8.09
N PRO A 596 10.50 3.84 8.64
CA PRO A 596 10.84 3.83 10.07
C PRO A 596 11.11 5.19 10.73
N PRO A 597 11.78 6.17 10.08
CA PRO A 597 11.97 7.50 10.66
C PRO A 597 10.66 8.25 10.97
N LEU A 598 9.53 7.82 10.40
CA LEU A 598 8.19 8.37 10.60
C LEU A 598 7.36 7.59 11.62
N MET A 599 7.85 6.43 12.10
CA MET A 599 7.13 5.51 13.00
C MET A 599 7.50 5.71 14.48
N GLY A 600 8.39 6.66 14.79
CA GLY A 600 8.94 6.89 16.13
C GLY A 600 10.09 5.92 16.45
N ASN A 601 11.08 6.38 17.20
CA ASN A 601 12.19 5.52 17.64
C ASN A 601 11.70 4.61 18.77
N ALA A 602 11.30 3.38 18.46
CA ALA A 602 11.23 2.38 19.52
C ALA A 602 12.65 2.01 19.95
N THR A 603 12.95 2.21 21.22
CA THR A 603 14.25 1.91 21.83
C THR A 603 14.53 0.40 21.90
N SER A 604 13.50 -0.45 21.77
CA SER A 604 13.58 -1.92 21.88
C SER A 604 13.92 -2.63 20.56
N SER A 605 13.66 -2.04 19.40
CA SER A 605 13.96 -2.61 18.09
C SER A 605 14.45 -1.52 17.12
N PRO A 606 15.75 -1.15 17.21
CA PRO A 606 16.28 -0.06 16.40
C PRO A 606 16.38 -0.47 14.93
N TRP A 607 16.08 0.49 14.05
CA TRP A 607 16.34 0.34 12.62
C TRP A 607 17.84 0.23 12.35
N THR A 608 18.28 -0.89 11.77
CA THR A 608 19.71 -1.14 11.55
C THR A 608 20.17 -0.74 10.15
N ALA A 609 21.49 -0.65 9.94
CA ALA A 609 22.07 -0.46 8.62
C ALA A 609 21.74 -1.63 7.66
N ALA A 610 21.57 -2.84 8.20
CA ALA A 610 21.14 -4.01 7.43
C ALA A 610 19.67 -3.88 6.98
N ASP A 611 18.79 -3.34 7.82
CA ASP A 611 17.39 -3.07 7.45
C ASP A 611 17.30 -1.97 6.38
N ALA A 612 18.12 -0.93 6.49
CA ALA A 612 18.27 0.08 5.44
C ALA A 612 18.76 -0.56 4.12
N ALA A 613 19.76 -1.45 4.17
CA ALA A 613 20.26 -2.17 3.01
C ALA A 613 19.21 -3.07 2.37
N LEU A 614 18.46 -3.82 3.18
CA LEU A 614 17.36 -4.63 2.71
C LEU A 614 16.28 -3.78 2.03
N SER A 615 15.86 -2.68 2.66
CA SER A 615 14.85 -1.77 2.11
C SER A 615 15.26 -1.17 0.77
N ARG A 616 16.56 -0.84 0.62
CA ARG A 616 17.11 -0.39 -0.66
C ARG A 616 16.88 -1.43 -1.75
N THR A 617 17.26 -2.68 -1.50
CA THR A 617 17.10 -3.79 -2.45
C THR A 617 15.63 -4.08 -2.73
N VAL A 618 14.76 -4.06 -1.72
CA VAL A 618 13.31 -4.26 -1.87
C VAL A 618 12.70 -3.17 -2.76
N ILE A 619 12.97 -1.89 -2.49
CA ILE A 619 12.47 -0.78 -3.31
C ILE A 619 12.98 -0.90 -4.76
N ASP A 620 14.26 -1.22 -4.95
CA ASP A 620 14.84 -1.35 -6.29
C ASP A 620 14.18 -2.50 -7.08
N ARG A 621 13.85 -3.62 -6.43
CA ARG A 621 13.14 -4.76 -7.06
C ARG A 621 11.67 -4.47 -7.34
N TRP A 622 10.95 -3.86 -6.40
CA TRP A 622 9.54 -3.49 -6.58
C TRP A 622 9.39 -2.48 -7.73
N THR A 623 10.32 -1.54 -7.83
CA THR A 623 10.31 -0.53 -8.88
C THR A 623 10.80 -1.09 -10.23
N ALA A 624 11.77 -2.01 -10.25
CA ALA A 624 12.13 -2.77 -11.45
C ALA A 624 10.94 -3.56 -12.01
N PHE A 625 10.16 -4.19 -11.12
CA PHE A 625 8.92 -4.86 -11.49
C PHE A 625 7.88 -3.88 -12.03
N ALA A 626 7.66 -2.74 -11.37
CA ALA A 626 6.73 -1.72 -11.87
C ALA A 626 7.15 -1.16 -13.24
N ILE A 627 8.45 -1.15 -13.57
CA ILE A 627 8.96 -0.68 -14.86
C ILE A 627 8.76 -1.72 -15.97
N SER A 628 8.99 -3.00 -15.67
CA SER A 628 9.26 -4.04 -16.68
C SER A 628 8.43 -5.32 -16.55
N GLY A 629 7.74 -5.51 -15.43
CA GLY A 629 7.12 -6.78 -15.06
C GLY A 629 8.10 -7.83 -14.53
N ASN A 630 9.37 -7.48 -14.29
CA ASN A 630 10.41 -8.38 -13.78
C ASN A 630 11.10 -7.74 -12.55
N PRO A 631 11.17 -8.43 -11.39
CA PRO A 631 11.76 -7.88 -10.16
C PRO A 631 13.30 -7.92 -10.13
N ASN A 632 13.96 -8.39 -11.19
CA ASN A 632 15.43 -8.39 -11.26
C ASN A 632 15.96 -7.03 -11.72
N ILE A 633 16.93 -6.51 -10.97
CA ILE A 633 17.55 -5.20 -11.24
C ILE A 633 18.54 -5.35 -12.41
N PRO A 634 18.37 -4.63 -13.53
CA PRO A 634 19.27 -4.77 -14.68
C PRO A 634 20.72 -4.45 -14.32
N GLY A 635 21.63 -5.39 -14.63
CA GLY A 635 23.06 -5.23 -14.38
C GLY A 635 23.50 -5.44 -12.92
N ASP A 636 22.58 -5.78 -12.00
CA ASP A 636 22.94 -6.19 -10.64
C ASP A 636 23.32 -7.68 -10.62
N SER A 637 24.59 -7.97 -10.33
CA SER A 637 25.09 -9.32 -10.09
C SER A 637 25.34 -9.62 -8.60
N SER A 638 25.05 -8.67 -7.72
CA SER A 638 25.31 -8.78 -6.28
C SER A 638 24.15 -9.45 -5.52
N SER A 639 22.94 -9.39 -6.06
CA SER A 639 21.77 -10.07 -5.51
C SER A 639 21.48 -11.39 -6.25
N PRO A 640 20.93 -12.41 -5.57
CA PRO A 640 20.49 -13.63 -6.26
C PRO A 640 19.42 -13.31 -7.30
N VAL A 641 19.43 -14.06 -8.40
CA VAL A 641 18.38 -13.96 -9.42
C VAL A 641 17.06 -14.38 -8.81
N TRP A 642 16.01 -13.61 -9.05
CA TRP A 642 14.65 -13.96 -8.71
C TRP A 642 14.00 -14.68 -9.90
N PRO A 643 13.87 -16.02 -9.84
CA PRO A 643 13.31 -16.78 -10.94
C PRO A 643 11.82 -16.48 -11.12
N GLN A 644 11.36 -16.52 -12.37
CA GLN A 644 9.93 -16.62 -12.63
C GLN A 644 9.43 -17.95 -12.04
N TYR A 645 8.33 -17.91 -11.31
CA TYR A 645 7.72 -19.08 -10.70
C TYR A 645 7.20 -20.02 -11.79
N ASP A 646 7.51 -21.30 -11.64
CA ASP A 646 6.94 -22.39 -12.42
C ASP A 646 6.43 -23.50 -11.49
N GLY A 647 5.40 -24.24 -11.94
CA GLY A 647 4.75 -25.25 -11.10
C GLY A 647 5.59 -26.50 -10.81
N THR A 648 6.73 -26.66 -11.49
CA THR A 648 7.66 -27.80 -11.34
C THR A 648 8.74 -27.49 -10.31
N THR A 649 9.47 -26.38 -10.48
CA THR A 649 10.55 -25.95 -9.57
C THR A 649 10.00 -25.30 -8.31
N GLN A 650 8.86 -24.62 -8.42
CA GLN A 650 8.17 -23.92 -7.33
C GLN A 650 9.12 -23.00 -6.54
N SER A 651 9.86 -22.17 -7.29
CA SER A 651 10.87 -21.30 -6.69
C SER A 651 10.27 -20.13 -5.93
N VAL A 652 10.74 -19.88 -4.71
CA VAL A 652 10.31 -18.76 -3.87
C VAL A 652 11.53 -17.93 -3.49
N PHE A 653 11.44 -16.61 -3.73
CA PHE A 653 12.49 -15.68 -3.33
C PHE A 653 12.35 -15.29 -1.86
N MET A 654 13.33 -15.67 -1.05
CA MET A 654 13.35 -15.45 0.38
C MET A 654 13.96 -14.08 0.66
N ILE A 655 13.15 -13.12 1.08
CA ILE A 655 13.57 -11.74 1.32
C ILE A 655 14.07 -11.61 2.76
N ASP A 656 15.38 -11.50 2.86
CA ASP A 656 16.13 -11.27 4.10
C ASP A 656 17.31 -10.33 3.80
N THR A 657 17.97 -9.86 4.85
CA THR A 657 19.28 -9.19 4.83
C THR A 657 20.30 -9.92 3.95
N THR A 658 20.25 -11.25 3.90
CA THR A 658 20.90 -12.08 2.88
C THR A 658 19.83 -12.89 2.16
N SER A 659 19.28 -12.32 1.10
CA SER A 659 18.21 -12.97 0.34
C SER A 659 18.69 -14.26 -0.33
N SER A 660 17.78 -15.21 -0.53
CA SER A 660 18.05 -16.50 -1.15
C SER A 660 16.86 -16.98 -1.99
N VAL A 661 16.99 -18.14 -2.63
CA VAL A 661 15.90 -18.77 -3.39
C VAL A 661 15.67 -20.17 -2.83
N SER A 662 14.44 -20.44 -2.37
CA SER A 662 13.97 -21.78 -2.04
C SER A 662 13.39 -22.46 -3.29
N THR A 663 13.49 -23.80 -3.37
CA THR A 663 12.85 -24.62 -4.40
C THR A 663 11.98 -25.69 -3.75
N GLY A 664 10.94 -26.16 -4.45
CA GLY A 664 9.95 -27.07 -3.89
C GLY A 664 8.91 -26.39 -2.98
N GLY A 665 8.76 -25.07 -3.11
CA GLY A 665 7.83 -24.28 -2.32
C GLY A 665 8.31 -23.98 -0.88
N ILE A 666 7.33 -23.63 -0.04
CA ILE A 666 7.40 -23.32 1.38
C ILE A 666 6.54 -24.38 2.07
N HIS A 667 7.06 -24.93 3.17
CA HIS A 667 6.37 -25.92 4.01
C HIS A 667 5.73 -27.07 3.22
N PRO A 668 6.50 -27.83 2.42
CA PRO A 668 5.96 -28.85 1.51
C PRO A 668 5.16 -29.96 2.22
N SER A 669 5.50 -30.29 3.47
CA SER A 669 4.74 -31.24 4.28
C SER A 669 3.38 -30.69 4.72
N GLY A 670 3.35 -29.46 5.27
CA GLY A 670 2.13 -28.78 5.71
C GLY A 670 1.19 -28.48 4.54
N CYS A 671 1.70 -27.83 3.50
CA CYS A 671 0.92 -27.53 2.31
C CYS A 671 0.49 -28.78 1.55
N GLY A 672 1.34 -29.81 1.46
CA GLY A 672 0.96 -31.09 0.87
C GLY A 672 -0.17 -31.79 1.64
N PHE A 673 -0.15 -31.72 2.98
CA PHE A 673 -1.24 -32.22 3.82
C PHE A 673 -2.54 -31.45 3.58
N LEU A 674 -2.47 -30.11 3.56
CA LEU A 674 -3.64 -29.26 3.31
C LEU A 674 -4.23 -29.53 1.92
N ASP A 675 -3.41 -29.53 0.88
CA ASP A 675 -3.83 -29.79 -0.51
C ASP A 675 -4.51 -31.16 -0.66
N GLN A 676 -3.98 -32.20 0.01
CA GLN A 676 -4.45 -33.57 -0.18
C GLN A 676 -5.68 -33.91 0.67
N TYR A 677 -5.76 -33.43 1.91
CA TYR A 677 -6.72 -33.94 2.90
C TYR A 677 -7.72 -32.92 3.42
N ILE A 678 -7.40 -31.63 3.35
CA ILE A 678 -8.22 -30.56 3.94
C ILE A 678 -8.92 -29.73 2.85
N GLY A 679 -8.19 -29.31 1.83
CA GLY A 679 -8.59 -28.30 0.86
C GLY A 679 -8.72 -26.91 1.48
N TYR A 680 -8.98 -25.91 0.65
CA TYR A 680 -9.18 -24.51 1.06
C TYR A 680 -10.65 -24.12 0.92
N ASP A 681 -11.04 -23.03 1.57
CA ASP A 681 -12.44 -22.62 1.64
C ASP A 681 -12.96 -22.04 0.34
N PHE A 682 -12.11 -21.43 -0.48
CA PHE A 682 -12.45 -21.04 -1.85
C PHE A 682 -12.69 -22.22 -2.80
N GLN A 683 -12.29 -23.44 -2.43
CA GLN A 683 -12.48 -24.65 -3.25
C GLN A 683 -13.79 -25.38 -2.96
N LEU A 684 -14.48 -25.01 -1.88
CA LEU A 684 -15.77 -25.56 -1.45
C LEU A 684 -16.94 -24.76 -2.02
#